data_AF-A0AAU3EGX1-F1
#
_entry.id   AF-A0AAU3EGX1-F1
#
_cell.length_a   1.000
_cell.length_b   1.000
_cell.length_c   1.000
_cell.angle_alpha   90.00
_cell.angle_beta   90.00
_cell.angle_gamma   90.00
#
_symmetry.space_group_name_H-M   'P 1'
#
loop_
_entity.id
_entity.type
_entity.pdbx_description
1 polymer ?
#
loop_
_entity_poly.entity_id
_entity_poly.type
_entity_poly.pdbx_seq_one_letter_code
_entity_poly.pdbx_strand_id
1 'polypeptide(L)'
;MAATPAKRRHKVRRRADMSLLGGIRPPIAVLSVLLLSLAGITALNLGRTVQDPVAKAVLTSQQQFAEDGAIALRASIDESFTDLGRTANLFNAGAPASPDAVLDKVSSVYQKWTGTAVVQISSGKLLAARGENVPLTAVDTTKLRAKDGLSPRMVRLANGETRLLSFAVLSWPGTPQQLLVASSNLRFPGISLGQFRSIAVIDDEAEILSSDGIPEPEQVRTATQRADAKRAEKQLKSFAKTAAVKVRRNPISAREPGSGGFPGVSGSLVGAVHTGDRSIAGYASLAGPQPGEPTIATGLGLSVVAMVPVSENPTAVAGPLFGLIAAGALAVIGALAVALLLGTVQRPLLRLFLESRRLTRGDLTRPVSSPAYGEAARIGRALERLRRQLLGEPAGAAAPQRRGRFARTGGFGSRGLVLVCGALLLVWCAPMLLLLNRADDTAVVPQQLVNDQRERTDTLTDRVRRALNEGQADLLSVATLIGSDTSPADMHTVLERTRLEHDRYQSLYVVDPSGKVVAHAGDTPHQPVSRAKAGHSIRVLNHSGKKPLIVGYAGIPSRSGSTVIGEFRIEFLNALLKRPGLGEVRVVDADQRVIGGNTGYRAFHRLPNERLRTLVAGTNQQTGISPHPSGILYRDGGSVQIAAAAPFVGGGAAKTLGWTVVSEQPAHSLAIPEYRRQNLTVLGGLLGMAAVAACLGWLHIVVVRPLRALADQAEALAGGDRRTVLYPRHHDEVGAVTRSLELVRQQLPAQPKRDTAPTAPSAPAAPATHAERT
;
A
#
# COMPACT_ATOMS: atom_id res chain seq x y z
N MET A 1 -4.75 -21.57 -94.99
CA MET A 1 -5.12 -20.28 -94.36
C MET A 1 -6.63 -20.26 -94.14
N ALA A 2 -7.05 -19.53 -93.10
CA ALA A 2 -8.40 -19.15 -92.68
C ALA A 2 -8.93 -19.90 -91.44
N ALA A 3 -8.73 -19.25 -90.29
CA ALA A 3 -9.12 -19.65 -88.96
C ALA A 3 -10.58 -19.28 -88.64
N THR A 4 -11.23 -20.17 -87.90
CA THR A 4 -12.63 -20.18 -87.48
C THR A 4 -12.92 -19.16 -86.35
N PRO A 5 -14.10 -18.51 -86.30
CA PRO A 5 -14.41 -17.56 -85.22
C PRO A 5 -14.98 -18.24 -83.97
N ALA A 6 -14.62 -17.65 -82.81
CA ALA A 6 -14.80 -18.17 -81.47
C ALA A 6 -16.25 -18.07 -80.92
N LYS A 7 -16.67 -19.14 -80.24
CA LYS A 7 -17.91 -19.25 -79.45
C LYS A 7 -17.83 -18.40 -78.17
N ARG A 8 -18.66 -17.37 -78.05
CA ARG A 8 -18.91 -16.61 -76.79
C ARG A 8 -19.56 -17.54 -75.76
N ARG A 9 -18.82 -17.91 -74.71
CA ARG A 9 -19.36 -18.53 -73.48
C ARG A 9 -19.86 -17.45 -72.52
N HIS A 10 -21.16 -17.42 -72.25
CA HIS A 10 -21.74 -16.64 -71.15
C HIS A 10 -21.25 -17.20 -69.81
N LYS A 11 -20.46 -16.39 -69.10
CA LYS A 11 -19.96 -16.66 -67.74
C LYS A 11 -21.12 -16.48 -66.75
N VAL A 12 -21.71 -17.58 -66.28
CA VAL A 12 -22.62 -17.56 -65.13
C VAL A 12 -21.80 -17.21 -63.89
N ARG A 13 -21.93 -15.96 -63.42
CA ARG A 13 -21.36 -15.49 -62.16
C ARG A 13 -22.02 -16.26 -61.00
N ARG A 14 -21.34 -17.27 -60.45
CA ARG A 14 -21.63 -17.78 -59.10
C ARG A 14 -21.48 -16.61 -58.13
N ARG A 15 -22.60 -16.09 -57.59
CA ARG A 15 -22.57 -15.14 -56.47
C ARG A 15 -22.00 -15.87 -55.25
N ALA A 16 -20.93 -15.30 -54.70
CA ALA A 16 -20.28 -15.75 -53.48
C ALA A 16 -21.29 -15.81 -52.32
N ASP A 17 -21.27 -16.93 -51.60
CA ASP A 17 -21.92 -17.07 -50.30
C ASP A 17 -21.37 -15.99 -49.34
N MET A 18 -22.26 -15.26 -48.68
CA MET A 18 -21.86 -14.38 -47.57
C MET A 18 -21.20 -15.25 -46.49
N SER A 19 -19.96 -14.93 -46.12
CA SER A 19 -19.33 -15.55 -44.97
C SER A 19 -20.11 -15.15 -43.71
N LEU A 20 -20.64 -16.15 -43.01
CA LEU A 20 -21.33 -16.05 -41.71
C LEU A 20 -20.32 -15.74 -40.58
N LEU A 21 -19.48 -14.72 -40.77
CA LEU A 21 -18.36 -14.38 -39.89
C LEU A 21 -18.75 -13.33 -38.81
N GLY A 22 -19.95 -12.74 -38.86
CA GLY A 22 -20.38 -11.66 -37.96
C GLY A 22 -21.52 -12.01 -36.97
N GLY A 23 -21.74 -13.28 -36.65
CA GLY A 23 -22.92 -13.78 -35.93
C GLY A 23 -22.84 -13.90 -34.39
N ILE A 24 -23.72 -14.71 -33.79
CA ILE A 24 -23.78 -15.03 -32.34
C ILE A 24 -22.48 -15.69 -31.81
N ARG A 25 -21.61 -16.11 -32.72
CA ARG A 25 -20.34 -16.80 -32.44
C ARG A 25 -19.30 -15.91 -31.74
N PRO A 26 -18.98 -14.69 -32.21
CA PRO A 26 -18.06 -13.79 -31.51
C PRO A 26 -18.41 -13.53 -30.03
N PRO A 27 -19.66 -13.20 -29.63
CA PRO A 27 -20.02 -13.07 -28.21
C PRO A 27 -19.72 -14.31 -27.36
N ILE A 28 -20.06 -15.51 -27.87
CA ILE A 28 -19.84 -16.78 -27.15
C ILE A 28 -18.34 -17.10 -27.11
N ALA A 29 -17.61 -16.86 -28.20
CA ALA A 29 -16.16 -17.07 -28.26
C ALA A 29 -15.42 -16.13 -27.31
N VAL A 30 -15.80 -14.86 -27.26
CA VAL A 30 -15.24 -13.86 -26.32
C VAL A 30 -15.53 -14.27 -24.88
N LEU A 31 -16.75 -14.72 -24.56
CA LEU A 31 -17.08 -15.25 -23.24
C LEU A 31 -16.19 -16.45 -22.87
N SER A 32 -16.03 -17.42 -23.78
CA SER A 32 -15.15 -18.58 -23.56
C SER A 32 -13.70 -18.17 -23.32
N VAL A 33 -13.17 -17.25 -24.12
CA VAL A 33 -11.80 -16.73 -23.96
C VAL A 33 -11.66 -16.03 -22.61
N LEU A 34 -12.60 -15.15 -22.24
CA LEU A 34 -12.55 -14.45 -20.95
C LEU A 34 -12.63 -15.40 -19.76
N LEU A 35 -13.48 -16.43 -19.81
CA LEU A 35 -13.60 -17.42 -18.75
C LEU A 35 -12.33 -18.28 -18.63
N LEU A 36 -11.72 -18.68 -19.76
CA LEU A 36 -10.45 -19.40 -19.77
C LEU A 36 -9.29 -18.53 -19.30
N SER A 37 -9.24 -17.26 -19.70
CA SER A 37 -8.27 -16.29 -19.20
C SER A 37 -8.42 -16.08 -17.70
N LEU A 38 -9.65 -15.92 -17.19
CA LEU A 38 -9.91 -15.79 -15.76
C LEU A 38 -9.56 -17.06 -14.98
N ALA A 39 -9.85 -18.24 -15.53
CA ALA A 39 -9.42 -19.52 -14.94
C ALA A 39 -7.89 -19.63 -14.89
N GLY A 40 -7.20 -19.26 -15.97
CA GLY A 40 -5.74 -19.20 -16.00
C GLY A 40 -5.16 -18.20 -14.99
N ILE A 41 -5.70 -16.99 -14.92
CA ILE A 41 -5.33 -15.97 -13.93
C ILE A 41 -5.57 -16.48 -12.51
N THR A 42 -6.69 -17.17 -12.26
CA THR A 42 -7.02 -17.76 -10.96
C THR A 42 -6.02 -18.85 -10.59
N ALA A 43 -5.74 -19.79 -11.50
CA ALA A 43 -4.76 -20.85 -11.29
C ALA A 43 -3.36 -20.29 -11.01
N LEU A 44 -2.94 -19.25 -11.74
CA LEU A 44 -1.62 -18.64 -11.56
C LEU A 44 -1.54 -17.80 -10.27
N ASN A 45 -2.49 -16.91 -10.02
CA ASN A 45 -2.40 -15.98 -8.89
C ASN A 45 -2.75 -16.61 -7.55
N LEU A 46 -3.75 -17.49 -7.50
CA LEU A 46 -4.10 -18.21 -6.28
C LEU A 46 -3.28 -19.48 -6.10
N GLY A 47 -2.80 -20.11 -7.19
CA GLY A 47 -1.97 -21.32 -7.12
C GLY A 47 -0.49 -21.03 -6.87
N ARG A 48 0.04 -19.86 -7.30
CA ARG A 48 1.42 -19.45 -7.00
C ARG A 48 1.57 -18.69 -5.68
N THR A 49 0.59 -18.72 -4.78
CA THR A 49 0.83 -18.28 -3.40
C THR A 49 1.69 -19.32 -2.67
N VAL A 50 2.92 -19.53 -3.13
CA VAL A 50 3.99 -20.03 -2.28
C VAL A 50 4.06 -19.00 -1.17
N GLN A 51 3.60 -19.38 0.04
CA GLN A 51 3.86 -18.52 1.18
C GLN A 51 5.36 -18.60 1.41
N ASP A 52 6.04 -17.46 1.27
CA ASP A 52 7.41 -17.35 1.73
C ASP A 52 7.45 -17.84 3.18
N PRO A 53 8.49 -18.59 3.60
CA PRO A 53 8.57 -19.17 4.95
C PRO A 53 8.47 -18.10 6.05
N VAL A 54 8.69 -16.83 5.69
CA VAL A 54 8.45 -15.66 6.53
C VAL A 54 7.50 -14.71 5.80
N ALA A 55 6.46 -14.24 6.52
CA ALA A 55 5.49 -13.30 5.99
C ALA A 55 6.16 -11.99 5.51
N LYS A 56 5.75 -11.47 4.34
CA LYS A 56 6.26 -10.20 3.80
C LYS A 56 6.10 -9.04 4.79
N ALA A 57 5.02 -9.04 5.60
CA ALA A 57 4.85 -8.07 6.68
C ALA A 57 6.04 -8.05 7.65
N VAL A 58 6.60 -9.20 8.01
CA VAL A 58 7.75 -9.29 8.92
C VAL A 58 8.99 -8.71 8.25
N LEU A 59 9.23 -9.02 6.97
CA LEU A 59 10.34 -8.44 6.20
C LEU A 59 10.26 -6.91 6.14
N THR A 60 9.08 -6.37 5.82
CA THR A 60 8.83 -4.92 5.80
C THR A 60 8.99 -4.29 7.18
N SER A 61 8.54 -4.98 8.24
CA SER A 61 8.72 -4.52 9.61
C SER A 61 10.20 -4.44 10.01
N GLN A 62 11.02 -5.43 9.60
CA GLN A 62 12.47 -5.40 9.85
C GLN A 62 13.16 -4.26 9.10
N GLN A 63 12.79 -4.03 7.84
CA GLN A 63 13.26 -2.87 7.08
C GLN A 63 12.96 -1.56 7.84
N GLN A 64 11.71 -1.36 8.26
CA GLN A 64 11.29 -0.14 8.96
C GLN A 64 11.98 0.02 10.31
N PHE A 65 12.26 -1.07 11.01
CA PHE A 65 13.06 -1.04 12.24
C PHE A 65 14.48 -0.51 11.97
N ALA A 66 15.13 -0.95 10.89
CA ALA A 66 16.43 -0.44 10.50
C ALA A 66 16.38 1.03 10.05
N GLU A 67 15.33 1.44 9.34
CA GLU A 67 15.07 2.85 8.99
C GLU A 67 14.94 3.72 10.25
N ASP A 68 14.15 3.28 11.24
CA ASP A 68 13.99 3.98 12.52
C ASP A 68 15.34 4.17 13.24
N GLY A 69 16.20 3.14 13.17
CA GLY A 69 17.55 3.18 13.72
C GLY A 69 18.52 4.08 12.95
N ALA A 70 18.47 4.09 11.62
CA ALA A 70 19.26 5.00 10.80
C ALA A 70 18.88 6.46 11.05
N ILE A 71 17.58 6.76 11.22
CA ILE A 71 17.11 8.10 11.58
C ILE A 71 17.60 8.48 12.99
N ALA A 72 17.55 7.55 13.95
CA ALA A 72 17.99 7.81 15.33
C ALA A 72 19.49 8.11 15.38
N LEU A 73 20.28 7.29 14.68
CA LEU A 73 21.73 7.44 14.62
C LEU A 73 22.12 8.75 13.94
N ARG A 74 21.52 9.07 12.78
CA ARG A 74 21.75 10.34 12.09
C ARG A 74 21.46 11.52 13.00
N ALA A 75 20.27 11.57 13.58
CA ALA A 75 19.84 12.69 14.42
C ALA A 75 20.81 12.89 15.60
N SER A 76 21.25 11.81 16.24
CA SER A 76 22.21 11.90 17.35
C SER A 76 23.60 12.40 16.92
N ILE A 77 24.06 12.04 15.73
CA ILE A 77 25.36 12.50 15.21
C ILE A 77 25.28 13.98 14.83
N ASP A 78 24.24 14.38 14.09
CA ASP A 78 24.02 15.76 13.69
C ASP A 78 23.84 16.68 14.92
N GLU A 79 23.10 16.22 15.94
CA GLU A 79 22.93 16.96 17.20
C GLU A 79 24.23 17.05 18.01
N SER A 80 25.05 15.98 18.02
CA SER A 80 26.39 16.02 18.61
C SER A 80 27.24 17.12 18.00
N PHE A 81 27.21 17.25 16.67
CA PHE A 81 28.00 18.26 15.97
C PHE A 81 27.45 19.68 16.21
N THR A 82 26.13 19.85 16.11
CA THR A 82 25.47 21.14 16.32
C THR A 82 25.76 21.71 17.71
N ASP A 83 25.67 20.89 18.75
CA ASP A 83 25.94 21.33 20.14
C ASP A 83 27.41 21.70 20.37
N LEU A 84 28.34 20.96 19.75
CA LEU A 84 29.77 21.28 19.85
C LEU A 84 30.09 22.61 19.16
N GLY A 85 29.55 22.81 17.95
CA GLY A 85 29.69 24.05 17.19
C GLY A 85 29.05 25.24 17.91
N ARG A 86 27.87 25.06 18.51
CA ARG A 86 27.21 26.08 19.34
C ARG A 86 28.07 26.48 20.52
N THR A 87 28.63 25.51 21.23
CA THR A 87 29.50 25.78 22.38
C THR A 87 30.74 26.57 21.96
N ALA A 88 31.37 26.19 20.85
CA ALA A 88 32.50 26.94 20.31
C ALA A 88 32.12 28.37 19.90
N ASN A 89 30.97 28.55 19.25
CA ASN A 89 30.46 29.87 18.86
C ASN A 89 30.16 30.77 20.07
N LEU A 90 29.61 30.21 21.16
CA LEU A 90 29.40 30.91 22.43
C LEU A 90 30.73 31.47 22.96
N PHE A 91 31.80 30.67 22.93
CA PHE A 91 33.11 31.10 23.37
C PHE A 91 33.76 32.12 22.43
N ASN A 92 33.61 31.96 21.12
CA ASN A 92 34.16 32.87 20.11
C ASN A 92 33.53 34.27 20.16
N ALA A 93 32.28 34.38 20.65
CA ALA A 93 31.59 35.67 20.80
C ALA A 93 32.03 36.44 22.07
N GLY A 94 32.66 35.76 23.03
CA GLY A 94 33.12 36.35 24.29
C GLY A 94 34.61 36.72 24.31
N ALA A 95 35.07 37.14 25.48
CA ALA A 95 36.51 37.30 25.74
C ALA A 95 37.23 35.94 25.65
N PRO A 96 38.54 35.93 25.31
CA PRO A 96 39.32 34.70 25.27
C PRO A 96 39.20 33.91 26.58
N ALA A 97 38.72 32.67 26.48
CA ALA A 97 38.57 31.76 27.61
C ALA A 97 39.77 30.81 27.71
N SER A 98 40.12 30.39 28.93
CA SER A 98 41.13 29.35 29.09
C SER A 98 40.62 28.00 28.57
N PRO A 99 41.50 27.14 28.03
CA PRO A 99 41.11 25.81 27.57
C PRO A 99 40.35 24.99 28.64
N ASP A 100 40.76 25.08 29.90
CA ASP A 100 40.08 24.42 31.02
C ASP A 100 38.65 24.95 31.23
N ALA A 101 38.45 26.27 31.19
CA ALA A 101 37.12 26.87 31.35
C ALA A 101 36.16 26.46 30.22
N VAL A 102 36.70 26.30 28.99
CA VAL A 102 35.92 25.76 27.87
C VAL A 102 35.42 24.36 28.18
N LEU A 103 36.32 23.46 28.59
CA LEU A 103 35.96 22.06 28.84
C LEU A 103 35.02 21.87 30.05
N ASP A 104 35.18 22.68 31.10
CA ASP A 104 34.30 22.65 32.27
C ASP A 104 32.88 23.11 31.90
N LYS A 105 32.76 24.10 31.01
CA LYS A 105 31.46 24.54 30.49
C LYS A 105 30.81 23.49 29.59
N VAL A 106 31.58 22.91 28.67
CA VAL A 106 31.12 21.83 27.77
C VAL A 106 30.55 20.67 28.60
N SER A 107 31.27 20.25 29.65
CA SER A 107 30.89 19.11 30.50
C SER A 107 29.71 19.41 31.43
N SER A 108 29.55 20.67 31.87
CA SER A 108 28.43 21.06 32.74
C SER A 108 27.10 21.24 31.99
N VAL A 109 27.16 21.64 30.71
CA VAL A 109 25.96 21.83 29.87
C VAL A 109 25.55 20.53 29.18
N TYR A 110 26.50 19.74 28.69
CA TYR A 110 26.22 18.54 27.91
C TYR A 110 26.90 17.31 28.52
N GLN A 111 26.10 16.29 28.85
CA GLN A 111 26.58 15.02 29.43
C GLN A 111 26.66 13.88 28.39
N LYS A 112 26.91 14.20 27.11
CA LYS A 112 26.86 13.22 26.01
C LYS A 112 28.20 12.75 25.47
N TRP A 113 29.28 13.47 25.76
CA TRP A 113 30.63 13.13 25.32
C TRP A 113 31.38 12.38 26.42
N THR A 114 32.11 11.34 26.04
CA THR A 114 32.91 10.53 26.99
C THR A 114 34.26 11.20 27.27
N GLY A 115 34.78 11.96 26.30
CA GLY A 115 36.02 12.72 26.45
C GLY A 115 36.00 13.99 25.61
N THR A 116 36.63 15.05 26.10
CA THR A 116 36.77 16.33 25.39
C THR A 116 38.18 16.87 25.53
N ALA A 117 38.69 17.56 24.51
CA ALA A 117 40.04 18.09 24.47
C ALA A 117 40.10 19.40 23.69
N VAL A 118 41.05 20.26 24.05
CA VAL A 118 41.38 21.47 23.30
C VAL A 118 42.81 21.36 22.77
N VAL A 119 42.99 21.51 21.47
CA VAL A 119 44.28 21.36 20.78
C VAL A 119 44.60 22.64 20.02
N GLN A 120 45.84 23.14 20.10
CA GLN A 120 46.26 24.25 19.27
C GLN A 120 46.48 23.79 17.82
N ILE A 121 45.79 24.41 16.84
CA ILE A 121 45.79 23.92 15.45
C ILE A 121 47.18 24.01 14.81
N SER A 122 47.93 25.08 15.06
CA SER A 122 49.23 25.31 14.41
C SER A 122 50.34 24.37 14.87
N SER A 123 50.31 23.96 16.14
CA SER A 123 51.37 23.16 16.76
C SER A 123 50.96 21.70 17.01
N GLY A 124 49.66 21.39 16.93
CA GLY A 124 49.12 20.10 17.39
C GLY A 124 49.22 19.90 18.90
N LYS A 125 49.63 20.93 19.66
CA LYS A 125 49.83 20.82 21.11
C LYS A 125 48.48 20.67 21.82
N LEU A 126 48.32 19.60 22.61
CA LEU A 126 47.21 19.45 23.54
C LEU A 126 47.30 20.53 24.62
N LEU A 127 46.24 21.34 24.74
CA LEU A 127 46.16 22.43 25.71
C LEU A 127 45.41 22.02 26.98
N ALA A 128 44.32 21.26 26.83
CA ALA A 128 43.55 20.71 27.96
C ALA A 128 42.76 19.47 27.53
N ALA A 129 42.40 18.62 28.49
CA ALA A 129 41.50 17.46 28.30
C ALA A 129 40.62 17.21 29.54
N ARG A 130 39.45 16.58 29.33
CA ARG A 130 38.50 16.12 30.36
C ARG A 130 37.87 14.78 29.95
N GLY A 131 37.54 13.95 30.94
CA GLY A 131 36.92 12.65 30.71
C GLY A 131 37.89 11.58 30.22
N GLU A 132 37.41 10.66 29.39
CA GLU A 132 38.23 9.61 28.77
C GLU A 132 39.23 10.19 27.75
N ASN A 133 40.34 9.48 27.56
CA ASN A 133 41.40 9.92 26.67
C ASN A 133 40.91 10.01 25.21
N VAL A 134 41.07 11.18 24.59
CA VAL A 134 40.68 11.41 23.20
C VAL A 134 41.79 10.88 22.28
N PRO A 135 41.49 10.02 21.28
CA PRO A 135 42.50 9.42 20.40
C PRO A 135 43.02 10.41 19.35
N LEU A 136 43.74 11.44 19.80
CA LEU A 136 44.27 12.51 18.96
C LEU A 136 45.37 12.05 18.00
N THR A 137 46.05 10.93 18.31
CA THR A 137 47.07 10.33 17.43
C THR A 137 46.51 9.81 16.11
N ALA A 138 45.20 9.53 16.05
CA ALA A 138 44.51 9.15 14.82
C ALA A 138 44.08 10.36 13.96
N VAL A 139 44.26 11.59 14.47
CA VAL A 139 43.91 12.82 13.78
C VAL A 139 45.16 13.46 13.20
N ASP A 140 45.24 13.56 11.87
CA ASP A 140 46.29 14.32 11.19
C ASP A 140 46.05 15.82 11.37
N THR A 141 46.64 16.41 12.41
CA THR A 141 46.46 17.80 12.78
C THR A 141 46.93 18.78 11.70
N THR A 142 47.82 18.35 10.80
CA THR A 142 48.33 19.19 9.71
C THR A 142 47.29 19.40 8.61
N LYS A 143 46.33 18.48 8.48
CA LYS A 143 45.24 18.53 7.50
C LYS A 143 43.97 19.22 8.03
N LEU A 144 43.95 19.67 9.29
CA LEU A 144 42.80 20.36 9.89
C LEU A 144 42.44 21.68 9.18
N ARG A 145 43.41 22.32 8.51
CA ARG A 145 43.20 23.54 7.72
C ARG A 145 42.63 23.31 6.32
N ALA A 146 42.58 22.05 5.86
CA ALA A 146 42.03 21.72 4.56
C ALA A 146 40.50 21.89 4.55
N LYS A 147 39.90 21.97 3.36
CA LYS A 147 38.46 22.16 3.15
C LYS A 147 37.58 21.19 3.95
N ASP A 148 38.03 19.94 4.13
CA ASP A 148 37.35 18.88 4.88
C ASP A 148 38.08 18.47 6.18
N GLY A 149 39.00 19.32 6.65
CA GLY A 149 39.83 19.06 7.83
C GLY A 149 39.03 18.93 9.13
N LEU A 150 37.86 19.55 9.20
CA LEU A 150 36.98 19.60 10.37
C LEU A 150 35.80 18.61 10.30
N SER A 151 35.72 17.81 9.23
CA SER A 151 34.67 16.78 9.11
C SER A 151 34.84 15.72 10.21
N PRO A 152 33.75 15.21 10.79
CA PRO A 152 33.82 14.19 11.83
C PRO A 152 34.44 12.89 11.29
N ARG A 153 35.03 12.10 12.20
CA ARG A 153 35.74 10.88 11.82
C ARG A 153 35.49 9.76 12.80
N MET A 154 35.47 8.54 12.25
CA MET A 154 35.42 7.31 13.02
C MET A 154 36.85 6.84 13.28
N VAL A 155 37.17 6.56 14.54
CA VAL A 155 38.48 6.06 14.95
C VAL A 155 38.30 4.74 15.70
N ARG A 156 38.93 3.69 15.17
CA ARG A 156 39.00 2.39 15.85
C ARG A 156 40.15 2.41 16.84
N LEU A 157 39.85 2.15 18.11
CA LEU A 157 40.83 2.03 19.17
C LEU A 157 41.47 0.63 19.16
N ALA A 158 42.63 0.49 19.80
CA ALA A 158 43.36 -0.79 19.89
C ALA A 158 42.57 -1.90 20.61
N ASN A 159 41.63 -1.53 21.49
CA ASN A 159 40.72 -2.45 22.17
C ASN A 159 39.54 -2.90 21.28
N GLY A 160 39.45 -2.42 20.04
CA GLY A 160 38.34 -2.74 19.15
C GLY A 160 37.05 -1.96 19.47
N GLU A 161 37.12 -0.82 20.14
CA GLU A 161 35.99 0.11 20.25
C GLU A 161 36.09 1.19 19.16
N THR A 162 34.96 1.62 18.58
CA THR A 162 34.94 2.74 17.63
C THR A 162 34.45 4.02 18.29
N ARG A 163 35.24 5.09 18.18
CA ARG A 163 34.92 6.43 18.66
C ARG A 163 34.54 7.35 17.51
N LEU A 164 33.50 8.15 17.69
CA LEU A 164 33.16 9.27 16.83
C LEU A 164 33.84 10.53 17.37
N LEU A 165 34.74 11.10 16.56
CA LEU A 165 35.38 12.38 16.83
C LEU A 165 34.63 13.50 16.12
N SER A 166 34.22 14.50 16.89
CA SER A 166 33.61 15.74 16.43
C SER A 166 34.54 16.93 16.69
N PHE A 167 34.53 17.92 15.81
CA PHE A 167 35.48 19.02 15.81
C PHE A 167 34.76 20.37 15.72
N ALA A 168 35.22 21.35 16.49
CA ALA A 168 34.78 22.75 16.38
C ALA A 168 35.96 23.71 16.59
N VAL A 169 35.94 24.87 15.92
CA VAL A 169 37.03 25.84 15.98
C VAL A 169 36.77 26.91 17.02
N LEU A 170 37.76 27.13 17.89
CA LEU A 170 37.84 28.23 18.82
C LEU A 170 38.83 29.27 18.27
N SER A 171 38.38 30.51 18.11
CA SER A 171 39.14 31.57 17.46
C SER A 171 38.84 32.92 18.08
N TRP A 172 39.87 33.56 18.64
CA TRP A 172 39.81 34.94 19.14
C TRP A 172 40.88 35.82 18.48
N PRO A 173 40.63 37.13 18.32
CA PRO A 173 41.62 38.07 17.78
C PRO A 173 42.95 38.01 18.53
N GLY A 174 44.06 37.94 17.79
CA GLY A 174 45.41 37.94 18.38
C GLY A 174 45.83 36.63 19.07
N THR A 175 45.00 35.58 19.05
CA THR A 175 45.34 34.28 19.62
C THR A 175 45.48 33.20 18.54
N PRO A 176 46.34 32.18 18.72
CA PRO A 176 46.37 31.03 17.83
C PRO A 176 45.04 30.29 17.88
N GLN A 177 44.53 29.89 16.71
CA GLN A 177 43.31 29.09 16.63
C GLN A 177 43.47 27.76 17.38
N GLN A 178 42.43 27.39 18.10
CA GLN A 178 42.35 26.16 18.88
C GLN A 178 41.19 25.30 18.32
N LEU A 179 41.30 24.00 18.52
CA LEU A 179 40.35 23.00 18.10
C LEU A 179 39.73 22.36 19.34
N LEU A 180 38.43 22.51 19.50
CA LEU A 180 37.64 21.74 20.45
C LEU A 180 37.31 20.40 19.82
N VAL A 181 37.78 19.32 20.46
CA VAL A 181 37.57 17.94 20.05
C VAL A 181 36.67 17.26 21.06
N ALA A 182 35.62 16.61 20.60
CA ALA A 182 34.77 15.77 21.44
C ALA A 182 34.79 14.33 20.93
N SER A 183 34.99 13.40 21.85
CA SER A 183 34.93 11.96 21.63
C SER A 183 33.64 11.41 22.21
N SER A 184 32.98 10.56 21.44
CA SER A 184 31.79 9.83 21.87
C SER A 184 31.81 8.39 21.37
N ASN A 185 31.13 7.51 22.10
CA ASN A 185 30.95 6.13 21.68
C ASN A 185 29.89 6.07 20.61
N LEU A 186 30.16 5.31 19.55
CA LEU A 186 29.14 4.99 18.56
C LEU A 186 28.16 3.98 19.18
N ARG A 187 27.09 4.47 19.80
CA ARG A 187 26.02 3.65 20.36
C ARG A 187 24.68 4.05 19.75
N PHE A 188 23.75 3.10 19.68
CA PHE A 188 22.39 3.36 19.22
C PHE A 188 21.60 4.12 20.29
N PRO A 189 21.21 5.39 20.03
CA PRO A 189 20.57 6.18 21.05
C PRO A 189 19.06 5.93 21.02
N GLY A 190 18.53 5.30 22.07
CA GLY A 190 17.07 5.21 22.28
C GLY A 190 16.34 4.26 21.34
N ILE A 191 17.01 3.22 20.87
CA ILE A 191 16.35 2.12 20.16
C ILE A 191 16.08 1.00 21.16
N SER A 192 14.84 0.54 21.24
CA SER A 192 14.52 -0.65 22.02
C SER A 192 14.73 -1.90 21.16
N LEU A 193 15.62 -2.79 21.60
CA LEU A 193 15.93 -4.03 20.87
C LEU A 193 15.03 -5.20 21.29
N GLY A 194 14.40 -5.14 22.46
CA GLY A 194 13.74 -6.30 23.06
C GLY A 194 14.73 -7.43 23.39
N GLN A 195 14.24 -8.67 23.53
CA GLN A 195 15.05 -9.79 24.07
C GLN A 195 15.89 -10.55 23.03
N PHE A 196 15.59 -10.46 21.73
CA PHE A 196 16.17 -11.35 20.70
C PHE A 196 16.68 -10.63 19.46
N ARG A 197 16.74 -9.31 19.49
CA ARG A 197 17.22 -8.52 18.36
C ARG A 197 18.66 -8.12 18.59
N SER A 198 19.41 -8.12 17.51
CA SER A 198 20.73 -7.52 17.43
C SER A 198 20.72 -6.39 16.42
N ILE A 199 21.57 -5.39 16.63
CA ILE A 199 21.71 -4.25 15.73
C ILE A 199 23.19 -3.92 15.56
N ALA A 200 23.59 -3.46 14.39
CA ALA A 200 24.96 -3.04 14.09
C ALA A 200 24.98 -1.77 13.25
N VAL A 201 25.98 -0.92 13.51
CA VAL A 201 26.40 0.14 12.61
C VAL A 201 27.54 -0.38 11.77
N ILE A 202 27.43 -0.20 10.46
CA ILE A 202 28.45 -0.60 9.49
C ILE A 202 28.91 0.59 8.67
N ASP A 203 30.16 0.56 8.23
CA ASP A 203 30.69 1.47 7.21
C ASP A 203 30.45 0.94 5.79
N ASP A 204 30.96 1.67 4.80
CA ASP A 204 30.86 1.28 3.40
C ASP A 204 31.72 0.08 3.05
N GLU A 205 32.80 -0.22 3.78
CA GLU A 205 33.60 -1.45 3.68
C GLU A 205 32.94 -2.70 4.29
N ALA A 206 31.76 -2.54 4.90
CA ALA A 206 31.04 -3.58 5.64
C ALA A 206 31.71 -4.01 6.96
N GLU A 207 32.59 -3.19 7.52
CA GLU A 207 33.09 -3.38 8.88
C GLU A 207 31.98 -3.02 9.88
N ILE A 208 31.86 -3.83 10.93
CA ILE A 208 30.94 -3.54 12.03
C ILE A 208 31.66 -2.61 13.00
N LEU A 209 31.28 -1.34 12.99
CA LEU A 209 31.86 -0.31 13.86
C LEU A 209 31.33 -0.43 15.30
N SER A 210 30.08 -0.82 15.45
CA SER A 210 29.41 -1.02 16.74
C SER A 210 28.27 -2.01 16.59
N SER A 211 28.00 -2.79 17.63
CA SER A 211 26.87 -3.71 17.67
C SER A 211 26.31 -3.85 19.08
N ASP A 212 25.01 -4.16 19.15
CA ASP A 212 24.30 -4.42 20.40
C ASP A 212 23.33 -5.60 20.22
N GLY A 213 22.90 -6.22 21.33
CA GLY A 213 21.95 -7.33 21.36
C GLY A 213 22.53 -8.72 21.09
N ILE A 214 23.85 -8.84 20.91
CA ILE A 214 24.56 -10.13 20.95
C ILE A 214 25.41 -10.15 22.22
N PRO A 215 25.22 -11.11 23.14
CA PRO A 215 25.97 -11.15 24.38
C PRO A 215 27.46 -11.42 24.12
N GLU A 216 28.32 -10.70 24.82
CA GLU A 216 29.77 -10.89 24.72
C GLU A 216 30.18 -12.28 25.27
N PRO A 217 31.31 -12.86 24.81
CA PRO A 217 31.74 -14.18 25.26
C PRO A 217 31.83 -14.34 26.78
N GLU A 218 32.14 -13.26 27.50
CA GLU A 218 32.27 -13.20 28.96
C GLU A 218 30.91 -13.19 29.69
N GLN A 219 29.86 -12.68 29.04
CA GLN A 219 28.50 -12.61 29.58
C GLN A 219 27.80 -13.98 29.52
N VAL A 220 28.39 -14.93 28.81
CA VAL A 220 27.76 -16.19 28.46
C VAL A 220 28.33 -17.36 29.27
N ARG A 221 27.46 -17.99 30.06
CA ARG A 221 27.86 -19.04 31.01
C ARG A 221 28.00 -20.42 30.37
N THR A 222 27.15 -20.77 29.40
CA THR A 222 27.12 -22.12 28.82
C THR A 222 27.80 -22.21 27.45
N ALA A 223 28.31 -23.41 27.11
CA ALA A 223 28.92 -23.65 25.80
C ALA A 223 27.92 -23.46 24.64
N THR A 224 26.66 -23.84 24.85
CA THR A 224 25.58 -23.68 23.87
C THR A 224 25.32 -22.22 23.57
N GLN A 225 25.14 -21.39 24.61
CA GLN A 225 24.93 -19.95 24.43
C GLN A 225 26.14 -19.29 23.73
N ARG A 226 27.38 -19.74 24.00
CA ARG A 226 28.57 -19.22 23.30
C ARG A 226 28.57 -19.59 21.82
N ALA A 227 28.12 -20.80 21.49
CA ALA A 227 27.97 -21.22 20.11
C ALA A 227 26.86 -20.42 19.38
N ASP A 228 25.75 -20.12 20.07
CA ASP A 228 24.66 -19.33 19.53
C ASP A 228 25.07 -17.87 19.30
N ALA A 229 25.80 -17.25 20.23
CA ALA A 229 26.36 -15.91 20.07
C ALA A 229 27.33 -15.84 18.87
N LYS A 230 28.26 -16.80 18.74
CA LYS A 230 29.16 -16.90 17.58
C LYS A 230 28.41 -17.06 16.25
N ARG A 231 27.31 -17.82 16.26
CA ARG A 231 26.48 -18.01 15.06
C ARG A 231 25.76 -16.73 14.68
N ALA A 232 25.16 -16.04 15.66
CA ALA A 232 24.51 -14.75 15.48
C ALA A 232 25.51 -13.71 14.93
N GLU A 233 26.72 -13.66 15.47
CA GLU A 233 27.78 -12.77 15.00
C GLU A 233 28.18 -13.07 13.54
N LYS A 234 28.36 -14.37 13.20
CA LYS A 234 28.65 -14.78 11.82
C LYS A 234 27.53 -14.39 10.85
N GLN A 235 26.27 -14.58 11.25
CA GLN A 235 25.12 -14.22 10.45
C GLN A 235 25.00 -12.70 10.28
N LEU A 236 25.23 -11.92 11.33
CA LEU A 236 25.24 -10.46 11.31
C LEU A 236 26.34 -9.94 10.37
N LYS A 237 27.56 -10.50 10.42
CA LYS A 237 28.65 -10.18 9.48
C LYS A 237 28.27 -10.49 8.03
N SER A 238 27.54 -11.58 7.78
CA SER A 238 27.05 -11.91 6.43
C SER A 238 26.02 -10.89 5.94
N PHE A 239 25.12 -10.46 6.82
CA PHE A 239 24.15 -9.42 6.49
C PHE A 239 24.82 -8.07 6.27
N ALA A 240 25.80 -7.68 7.10
CA ALA A 240 26.59 -6.47 6.95
C ALA A 240 27.22 -6.37 5.55
N LYS A 241 27.91 -7.43 5.09
CA LYS A 241 28.51 -7.50 3.75
C LYS A 241 27.49 -7.30 2.63
N THR A 242 26.32 -7.93 2.77
CA THR A 242 25.26 -7.82 1.75
C THR A 242 24.62 -6.43 1.78
N ALA A 243 24.41 -5.87 2.97
CA ALA A 243 23.82 -4.55 3.18
C ALA A 243 24.72 -3.44 2.61
N ALA A 244 26.03 -3.47 2.89
CA ALA A 244 26.99 -2.50 2.37
C ALA A 244 26.97 -2.43 0.82
N VAL A 245 26.91 -3.59 0.14
CA VAL A 245 26.79 -3.63 -1.32
C VAL A 245 25.47 -3.05 -1.82
N LYS A 246 24.36 -3.32 -1.12
CA LYS A 246 23.03 -2.82 -1.51
C LYS A 246 22.88 -1.32 -1.29
N VAL A 247 23.42 -0.80 -0.19
CA VAL A 247 23.32 0.62 0.19
C VAL A 247 24.15 1.54 -0.71
N ARG A 248 25.27 1.05 -1.29
CA ARG A 248 26.08 1.82 -2.26
C ARG A 248 25.33 2.24 -3.54
N ARG A 249 24.12 1.74 -3.77
CA ARG A 249 23.29 2.13 -4.92
C ARG A 249 22.79 3.56 -4.74
N ASN A 250 22.73 4.34 -5.82
CA ASN A 250 22.21 5.71 -5.74
C ASN A 250 20.71 5.68 -5.35
N PRO A 251 20.29 6.40 -4.28
CA PRO A 251 18.91 6.39 -3.79
C PRO A 251 17.88 6.75 -4.87
N ILE A 252 18.22 7.69 -5.75
CA ILE A 252 17.34 8.18 -6.82
C ILE A 252 17.21 7.13 -7.94
N SER A 253 18.31 6.50 -8.34
CA SER A 253 18.29 5.51 -9.44
C SER A 253 17.79 4.14 -9.02
N ALA A 254 17.86 3.81 -7.72
CA ALA A 254 17.31 2.58 -7.16
C ALA A 254 15.78 2.50 -7.24
N ARG A 255 15.08 3.62 -7.53
CA ARG A 255 13.61 3.75 -7.37
C ARG A 255 13.13 3.30 -5.98
N GLU A 256 14.00 3.45 -5.01
CA GLU A 256 13.79 3.16 -3.60
C GLU A 256 14.10 4.46 -2.82
N PRO A 257 13.17 5.40 -2.62
CA PRO A 257 12.98 5.78 -1.24
C PRO A 257 12.55 4.51 -0.50
N GLY A 258 13.11 4.25 0.68
CA GLY A 258 12.66 3.14 1.53
C GLY A 258 11.15 3.14 1.71
N SER A 259 10.59 1.99 2.07
CA SER A 259 9.14 1.80 2.11
C SER A 259 8.46 2.89 2.94
N GLY A 260 7.51 3.63 2.35
CA GLY A 260 6.79 4.68 3.06
C GLY A 260 7.49 6.04 3.18
N GLY A 261 8.48 6.33 2.33
CA GLY A 261 9.04 7.68 2.18
C GLY A 261 10.35 7.94 2.92
N PHE A 262 11.08 6.89 3.29
CA PHE A 262 12.43 7.03 3.82
C PHE A 262 13.39 7.55 2.72
N PRO A 263 14.18 8.62 2.95
CA PRO A 263 14.97 9.27 1.90
C PRO A 263 16.23 8.49 1.48
N GLY A 264 16.62 7.46 2.22
CA GLY A 264 17.79 6.63 1.96
C GLY A 264 17.48 5.26 1.35
N VAL A 265 18.54 4.49 1.10
CA VAL A 265 18.44 3.10 0.63
C VAL A 265 18.16 2.19 1.83
N SER A 266 17.18 1.31 1.71
CA SER A 266 16.81 0.38 2.78
C SER A 266 16.14 -0.88 2.22
N GLY A 267 16.06 -1.92 3.04
CA GLY A 267 15.40 -3.16 2.65
C GLY A 267 15.53 -4.24 3.70
N SER A 268 15.17 -5.47 3.32
CA SER A 268 15.25 -6.66 4.16
C SER A 268 16.13 -7.75 3.53
N LEU A 269 16.72 -8.58 4.37
CA LEU A 269 17.55 -9.72 4.04
C LEU A 269 17.03 -10.96 4.77
N VAL A 270 17.18 -12.11 4.11
CA VAL A 270 16.73 -13.41 4.60
C VAL A 270 17.96 -14.28 4.75
N GLY A 271 18.17 -14.84 5.95
CA GLY A 271 19.35 -15.58 6.33
C GLY A 271 19.12 -17.08 6.47
N ALA A 272 20.07 -17.71 7.17
CA ALA A 272 20.04 -19.14 7.47
C ALA A 272 18.92 -19.49 8.46
N VAL A 273 18.51 -20.77 8.42
CA VAL A 273 17.59 -21.37 9.40
C VAL A 273 18.39 -22.08 10.48
N HIS A 274 17.98 -21.93 11.73
CA HIS A 274 18.53 -22.63 12.87
C HIS A 274 17.41 -22.98 13.84
N THR A 275 17.33 -24.25 14.28
CA THR A 275 16.35 -24.71 15.29
C THR A 275 14.89 -24.31 15.01
N GLY A 276 14.50 -24.19 13.73
CA GLY A 276 13.15 -23.76 13.32
C GLY A 276 12.95 -22.24 13.18
N ASP A 277 13.95 -21.45 13.56
CA ASP A 277 13.96 -20.01 13.38
C ASP A 277 14.81 -19.61 12.16
N ARG A 278 14.30 -18.66 11.38
CA ARG A 278 15.06 -18.03 10.31
C ARG A 278 15.57 -16.67 10.74
N SER A 279 16.86 -16.40 10.54
CA SER A 279 17.39 -15.05 10.75
C SER A 279 16.90 -14.11 9.65
N ILE A 280 16.30 -13.00 10.04
CA ILE A 280 15.85 -11.93 9.15
C ILE A 280 16.57 -10.66 9.56
N ALA A 281 17.02 -9.87 8.59
CA ALA A 281 17.58 -8.56 8.87
C ALA A 281 16.91 -7.45 8.07
N GLY A 282 16.76 -6.28 8.68
CA GLY A 282 16.56 -5.02 7.97
C GLY A 282 17.87 -4.28 7.80
N TYR A 283 18.01 -3.49 6.75
CA TYR A 283 19.12 -2.56 6.58
C TYR A 283 18.61 -1.19 6.12
N ALA A 284 19.30 -0.13 6.53
CA ALA A 284 19.04 1.24 6.07
C ALA A 284 20.31 2.09 6.10
N SER A 285 20.53 2.88 5.06
CA SER A 285 21.60 3.89 5.02
C SER A 285 21.24 5.08 5.90
N LEU A 286 22.22 5.81 6.43
CA LEU A 286 21.93 7.16 6.92
C LEU A 286 21.49 8.04 5.75
N ALA A 287 20.46 8.86 5.95
CA ALA A 287 19.92 9.74 4.92
C ALA A 287 19.42 11.06 5.50
N GLY A 288 19.69 12.15 4.80
CA GLY A 288 19.27 13.49 5.21
C GLY A 288 17.76 13.65 5.28
N PRO A 289 17.26 14.79 5.79
CA PRO A 289 15.84 15.05 5.94
C PRO A 289 15.08 15.02 4.59
N GLN A 290 15.77 15.34 3.49
CA GLN A 290 15.25 15.21 2.13
C GLN A 290 16.13 14.28 1.28
N PRO A 291 15.55 13.59 0.27
CA PRO A 291 16.31 12.74 -0.63
C PRO A 291 17.44 13.53 -1.32
N GLY A 292 18.67 13.07 -1.16
CA GLY A 292 19.85 13.68 -1.78
C GLY A 292 20.41 14.92 -1.07
N GLU A 293 19.80 15.38 0.02
CA GLU A 293 20.34 16.46 0.84
C GLU A 293 21.35 15.90 1.85
N PRO A 294 22.65 16.24 1.76
CA PRO A 294 23.64 15.73 2.68
C PRO A 294 23.55 16.45 4.03
N THR A 295 23.74 15.68 5.09
CA THR A 295 24.05 16.12 6.45
C THR A 295 25.48 15.70 6.81
N ILE A 296 25.99 16.24 7.91
CA ILE A 296 27.29 15.86 8.45
C ILE A 296 27.34 14.36 8.73
N ALA A 297 26.28 13.81 9.32
CA ALA A 297 26.18 12.38 9.60
C ALA A 297 26.15 11.51 8.32
N THR A 298 25.51 11.95 7.24
CA THR A 298 25.49 11.18 5.98
C THR A 298 26.85 11.12 5.29
N GLY A 299 27.73 12.09 5.54
CA GLY A 299 29.10 12.09 5.02
C GLY A 299 29.98 10.98 5.59
N LEU A 300 29.57 10.33 6.68
CA LEU A 300 30.29 9.23 7.32
C LEU A 300 30.08 7.86 6.65
N GLY A 301 29.21 7.75 5.65
CA GLY A 301 28.97 6.49 4.93
C GLY A 301 28.29 5.38 5.76
N LEU A 302 27.73 5.72 6.91
CA LEU A 302 27.22 4.72 7.87
C LEU A 302 25.88 4.13 7.43
N SER A 303 25.69 2.85 7.77
CA SER A 303 24.43 2.13 7.61
C SER A 303 24.08 1.33 8.88
N VAL A 304 22.79 1.08 9.07
CA VAL A 304 22.26 0.29 10.18
C VAL A 304 21.79 -1.06 9.66
N VAL A 305 22.13 -2.13 10.36
CA VAL A 305 21.63 -3.48 10.13
C VAL A 305 21.01 -4.01 11.42
N ALA A 306 19.74 -4.38 11.40
CA ALA A 306 19.04 -4.95 12.54
C ALA A 306 18.62 -6.39 12.21
N MET A 307 19.02 -7.37 13.02
CA MET A 307 18.76 -8.79 12.82
C MET A 307 17.89 -9.37 13.94
N VAL A 308 16.93 -10.21 13.58
CA VAL A 308 16.07 -10.94 14.52
C VAL A 308 15.85 -12.39 14.03
N PRO A 309 15.83 -13.39 14.93
CA PRO A 309 15.34 -14.73 14.61
C PRO A 309 13.80 -14.73 14.57
N VAL A 310 13.22 -15.34 13.53
CA VAL A 310 11.77 -15.44 13.35
C VAL A 310 11.40 -16.90 13.15
N SER A 311 10.52 -17.42 14.00
CA SER A 311 10.02 -18.79 13.87
C SER A 311 9.28 -18.97 12.55
N GLU A 312 9.70 -19.96 11.77
CA GLU A 312 8.99 -20.33 10.55
C GLU A 312 7.67 -21.00 10.90
N ASN A 313 6.63 -20.73 10.12
CA ASN A 313 5.42 -21.54 10.17
C ASN A 313 5.52 -22.63 9.10
N PRO A 314 5.85 -23.89 9.44
CA PRO A 314 6.04 -24.96 8.45
C PRO A 314 4.74 -25.31 7.70
N THR A 315 3.58 -24.95 8.24
CA THR A 315 2.26 -25.18 7.61
C THR A 315 1.88 -24.10 6.57
N ALA A 316 2.65 -23.02 6.48
CA ALA A 316 2.41 -21.90 5.58
C ALA A 316 2.48 -22.29 4.09
N VAL A 317 3.19 -23.37 3.75
CA VAL A 317 3.28 -23.88 2.37
C VAL A 317 1.97 -24.58 1.98
N ALA A 318 0.86 -23.85 1.90
CA ALA A 318 -0.34 -24.38 1.27
C ALA A 318 -0.06 -24.50 -0.23
N GLY A 319 -0.13 -25.73 -0.73
CA GLY A 319 0.14 -26.06 -2.12
C GLY A 319 -0.82 -25.38 -3.11
N PRO A 320 -0.52 -25.44 -4.42
CA PRO A 320 -1.30 -24.79 -5.50
C PRO A 320 -2.74 -25.31 -5.63
N LEU A 321 -3.14 -26.27 -4.79
CA LEU A 321 -4.37 -27.04 -4.88
C LEU A 321 -5.63 -26.14 -4.88
N PHE A 322 -5.70 -25.12 -4.02
CA PHE A 322 -6.87 -24.25 -3.99
C PHE A 322 -7.07 -23.48 -5.30
N GLY A 323 -5.99 -22.87 -5.82
CA GLY A 323 -6.04 -22.13 -7.09
C GLY A 323 -6.42 -23.04 -8.27
N LEU A 324 -5.92 -24.28 -8.28
CA LEU A 324 -6.26 -25.27 -9.30
C LEU A 324 -7.72 -25.76 -9.20
N ILE A 325 -8.21 -26.05 -8.00
CA ILE A 325 -9.61 -26.44 -7.77
C ILE A 325 -10.55 -25.29 -8.16
N ALA A 326 -10.26 -24.07 -7.72
CA ALA A 326 -11.08 -22.90 -8.04
C ALA A 326 -11.11 -22.61 -9.55
N ALA A 327 -9.97 -22.73 -10.24
CA ALA A 327 -9.87 -22.58 -11.69
C ALA A 327 -10.60 -23.72 -12.44
N GLY A 328 -10.46 -24.96 -11.97
CA GLY A 328 -11.16 -26.11 -12.53
C GLY A 328 -12.67 -25.98 -12.40
N ALA A 329 -13.15 -25.56 -11.23
CA ALA A 329 -14.57 -25.26 -11.01
C ALA A 329 -15.08 -24.18 -11.97
N LEU A 330 -14.33 -23.09 -12.16
CA LEU A 330 -14.69 -22.04 -13.13
C LEU A 330 -14.73 -22.57 -14.56
N ALA A 331 -13.77 -23.40 -14.96
CA ALA A 331 -13.73 -23.97 -16.30
C ALA A 331 -14.94 -24.88 -16.57
N VAL A 332 -15.34 -25.71 -15.60
CA VAL A 332 -16.53 -26.58 -15.70
C VAL A 332 -17.80 -25.75 -15.77
N ILE A 333 -17.98 -24.79 -14.86
CA ILE A 333 -19.15 -23.89 -14.82
C ILE A 333 -19.24 -23.07 -16.12
N GLY A 334 -18.11 -22.56 -16.60
CA GLY A 334 -18.00 -21.82 -17.84
C GLY A 334 -18.34 -22.67 -19.07
N ALA A 335 -17.82 -23.89 -19.15
CA ALA A 335 -18.13 -24.82 -20.23
C ALA A 335 -19.63 -25.17 -20.26
N LEU A 336 -20.25 -25.35 -19.09
CA LEU A 336 -21.70 -25.57 -18.97
C LEU A 336 -22.50 -24.36 -19.47
N ALA A 337 -22.11 -23.14 -19.10
CA ALA A 337 -22.76 -21.91 -19.58
C ALA A 337 -22.64 -21.76 -21.11
N VAL A 338 -21.45 -22.02 -21.67
CA VAL A 338 -21.20 -21.97 -23.11
C VAL A 338 -21.99 -23.06 -23.85
N ALA A 339 -22.01 -24.30 -23.34
CA ALA A 339 -22.79 -25.39 -23.91
C ALA A 339 -24.30 -25.06 -23.92
N LEU A 340 -24.80 -24.43 -22.86
CA LEU A 340 -26.19 -23.98 -22.77
C LEU A 340 -26.50 -22.94 -23.85
N LEU A 341 -25.63 -21.94 -24.06
CA LEU A 341 -25.80 -20.91 -25.10
C LEU A 341 -25.75 -21.50 -26.51
N LEU A 342 -24.79 -22.39 -26.78
CA LEU A 342 -24.67 -23.08 -28.07
C LEU A 342 -25.91 -23.94 -28.37
N GLY A 343 -26.42 -24.66 -27.36
CA GLY A 343 -27.57 -25.55 -27.48
C GLY A 343 -28.90 -24.83 -27.66
N THR A 344 -29.11 -23.72 -26.94
CA THR A 344 -30.42 -23.05 -26.85
C THR A 344 -30.58 -21.84 -27.77
N VAL A 345 -29.47 -21.22 -28.21
CA VAL A 345 -29.50 -20.01 -29.05
C VAL A 345 -28.94 -20.29 -30.43
N GLN A 346 -27.68 -20.73 -30.51
CA GLN A 346 -27.00 -20.86 -31.81
C GLN A 346 -27.58 -21.98 -32.68
N ARG A 347 -27.75 -23.20 -32.14
CA ARG A 347 -28.27 -24.33 -32.92
C ARG A 347 -29.70 -24.08 -33.45
N PRO A 348 -30.66 -23.57 -32.66
CA PRO A 348 -31.99 -23.26 -33.16
C PRO A 348 -32.01 -22.18 -34.23
N LEU A 349 -31.17 -21.14 -34.12
CA LEU A 349 -31.12 -20.07 -35.12
C LEU A 349 -30.53 -20.52 -36.44
N LEU A 350 -29.49 -21.36 -36.41
CA LEU A 350 -28.96 -21.99 -37.62
C LEU A 350 -30.01 -22.87 -38.29
N ARG A 351 -30.79 -23.64 -37.52
CA ARG A 351 -31.90 -24.44 -38.06
C ARG A 351 -32.96 -23.54 -38.72
N LEU A 352 -33.40 -22.47 -38.04
CA LEU A 352 -34.37 -21.53 -38.59
C LEU A 352 -33.89 -20.82 -39.85
N PHE A 353 -32.60 -20.47 -39.94
CA PHE A 353 -32.00 -19.90 -41.14
C PHE A 353 -32.01 -20.87 -42.33
N LEU A 354 -31.68 -22.14 -42.09
CA LEU A 354 -31.76 -23.17 -43.12
C LEU A 354 -33.20 -23.40 -43.60
N GLU A 355 -34.15 -23.39 -42.65
CA GLU A 355 -35.58 -23.52 -42.92
C GLU A 355 -36.15 -22.33 -43.69
N SER A 356 -35.79 -21.09 -43.32
CA SER A 356 -36.22 -19.89 -44.04
C SER A 356 -35.65 -19.86 -45.47
N ARG A 357 -34.39 -20.28 -45.64
CA ARG A 357 -33.76 -20.38 -46.98
C ARG A 357 -34.44 -21.45 -47.84
N ARG A 358 -34.86 -22.57 -47.24
CA ARG A 358 -35.64 -23.61 -47.94
C ARG A 358 -36.96 -23.05 -48.50
N LEU A 359 -37.72 -22.35 -47.66
CA LEU A 359 -38.99 -21.73 -48.06
C LEU A 359 -38.80 -20.72 -49.20
N THR A 360 -37.79 -19.85 -49.12
CA THR A 360 -37.52 -18.87 -50.20
C THR A 360 -37.15 -19.51 -51.55
N ARG A 361 -36.65 -20.75 -51.55
CA ARG A 361 -36.31 -21.52 -52.75
C ARG A 361 -37.51 -22.29 -53.33
N GLY A 362 -38.68 -22.21 -52.71
CA GLY A 362 -39.92 -22.84 -53.17
C GLY A 362 -40.11 -24.29 -52.73
N ASP A 363 -39.29 -24.82 -51.82
CA ASP A 363 -39.49 -26.17 -51.28
C ASP A 363 -40.49 -26.14 -50.11
N LEU A 364 -41.75 -26.42 -50.45
CA LEU A 364 -42.90 -26.43 -49.54
C LEU A 364 -43.32 -27.85 -49.12
N THR A 365 -42.60 -28.89 -49.55
CA THR A 365 -43.04 -30.30 -49.48
C THR A 365 -43.15 -30.86 -48.06
N ARG A 366 -42.37 -30.32 -47.11
CA ARG A 366 -42.33 -30.78 -45.71
C ARG A 366 -42.60 -29.64 -44.72
N PRO A 367 -43.14 -29.93 -43.52
CA PRO A 367 -43.35 -28.91 -42.48
C PRO A 367 -42.04 -28.24 -42.04
N VAL A 368 -42.12 -27.02 -41.54
CA VAL A 368 -40.99 -26.31 -40.94
C VAL A 368 -40.70 -26.92 -39.57
N SER A 369 -39.45 -27.35 -39.36
CA SER A 369 -39.02 -27.83 -38.04
C SER A 369 -38.93 -26.67 -37.05
N SER A 370 -39.93 -26.53 -36.17
CA SER A 370 -39.94 -25.48 -35.14
C SER A 370 -39.23 -25.94 -33.87
N PRO A 371 -38.32 -25.14 -33.29
CA PRO A 371 -37.82 -25.34 -31.94
C PRO A 371 -38.97 -25.38 -30.91
N ALA A 372 -38.75 -26.05 -29.78
CA ALA A 372 -39.80 -26.27 -28.78
C ALA A 372 -40.14 -25.03 -27.93
N TYR A 373 -39.17 -24.12 -27.68
CA TYR A 373 -39.31 -23.02 -26.73
C TYR A 373 -38.75 -21.67 -27.23
N GLY A 374 -39.17 -20.58 -26.61
CA GLY A 374 -38.60 -19.23 -26.76
C GLY A 374 -38.92 -18.50 -28.07
N GLU A 375 -38.17 -17.43 -28.32
CA GLU A 375 -38.28 -16.57 -29.50
C GLU A 375 -38.01 -17.32 -30.81
N ALA A 376 -37.15 -18.35 -30.78
CA ALA A 376 -36.92 -19.23 -31.92
C ALA A 376 -38.16 -20.09 -32.27
N ALA A 377 -38.90 -20.58 -31.28
CA ALA A 377 -40.16 -21.30 -31.50
C ALA A 377 -41.24 -20.38 -32.11
N ARG A 378 -41.30 -19.13 -31.67
CA ARG A 378 -42.20 -18.09 -32.22
C ARG A 378 -41.94 -17.88 -33.71
N ILE A 379 -40.66 -17.67 -34.08
CA ILE A 379 -40.24 -17.52 -35.48
C ILE A 379 -40.56 -18.78 -36.29
N GLY A 380 -40.26 -19.98 -35.77
CA GLY A 380 -40.53 -21.25 -36.46
C GLY A 380 -42.02 -21.49 -36.73
N ARG A 381 -42.91 -21.16 -35.77
CA ARG A 381 -44.36 -21.24 -35.96
C ARG A 381 -44.87 -20.23 -36.98
N ALA A 382 -44.30 -19.02 -36.99
CA ALA A 382 -44.62 -18.00 -38.00
C ALA A 382 -44.20 -18.46 -39.41
N LEU A 383 -43.02 -19.05 -39.55
CA LEU A 383 -42.54 -19.63 -40.82
C LEU A 383 -43.43 -20.78 -41.31
N GLU A 384 -43.92 -21.66 -40.42
CA GLU A 384 -44.86 -22.72 -40.82
C GLU A 384 -46.20 -22.16 -41.30
N ARG A 385 -46.72 -21.09 -40.67
CA ARG A 385 -47.92 -20.40 -41.16
C ARG A 385 -47.69 -19.77 -42.53
N LEU A 386 -46.53 -19.17 -42.75
CA LEU A 386 -46.16 -18.60 -44.05
C LEU A 386 -46.03 -19.70 -45.12
N ARG A 387 -45.50 -20.89 -44.78
CA ARG A 387 -45.47 -22.05 -45.70
C ARG A 387 -46.88 -22.43 -46.17
N ARG A 388 -47.84 -22.51 -45.25
CA ARG A 388 -49.23 -22.85 -45.59
C ARG A 388 -49.91 -21.76 -46.43
N GLN A 389 -49.61 -20.49 -46.16
CA GLN A 389 -50.10 -19.39 -47.00
C GLN A 389 -49.54 -19.45 -48.43
N LEU A 390 -48.27 -19.85 -48.60
CA LEU A 390 -47.68 -20.09 -49.93
C LEU A 390 -48.27 -21.32 -50.64
N LEU A 391 -48.90 -22.25 -49.91
CA LEU A 391 -49.68 -23.37 -50.45
C LEU A 391 -51.14 -22.98 -50.76
N GLY A 392 -51.53 -21.72 -50.55
CA GLY A 392 -52.86 -21.19 -50.87
C GLY A 392 -53.85 -21.13 -49.70
N GLU A 393 -53.45 -21.48 -48.47
CA GLU A 393 -54.33 -21.29 -47.31
C GLU A 393 -54.48 -19.80 -46.97
N PRO A 394 -55.71 -19.26 -46.78
CA PRO A 394 -55.88 -17.86 -46.49
C PRO A 394 -55.26 -17.51 -45.13
N ALA A 395 -54.67 -16.31 -45.02
CA ALA A 395 -53.93 -15.88 -43.84
C ALA A 395 -54.72 -15.89 -42.52
N GLY A 396 -56.06 -15.98 -42.60
CA GLY A 396 -56.99 -16.10 -41.47
C GLY A 396 -57.56 -17.51 -41.21
N ALA A 397 -57.29 -18.52 -42.04
CA ALA A 397 -57.74 -19.90 -41.81
C ALA A 397 -56.84 -20.61 -40.80
N ALA A 398 -56.78 -20.10 -39.58
CA ALA A 398 -56.24 -20.86 -38.47
C ALA A 398 -57.30 -21.90 -38.05
N ALA A 399 -56.94 -23.18 -38.12
CA ALA A 399 -57.60 -24.25 -37.37
C ALA A 399 -57.88 -23.79 -35.92
N PRO A 400 -59.00 -24.21 -35.29
CA PRO A 400 -59.42 -23.72 -33.99
C PRO A 400 -58.28 -23.87 -32.98
N GLN A 401 -57.82 -22.73 -32.46
CA GLN A 401 -56.92 -22.71 -31.33
C GLN A 401 -57.59 -23.47 -30.20
N ARG A 402 -57.12 -24.69 -29.90
CA ARG A 402 -57.24 -25.23 -28.55
C ARG A 402 -56.58 -24.20 -27.65
N ARG A 403 -57.39 -23.32 -27.06
CA ARG A 403 -57.03 -22.43 -25.96
C ARG A 403 -56.71 -23.31 -24.75
N GLY A 404 -55.56 -23.98 -24.81
CA GLY A 404 -54.90 -24.53 -23.64
C GLY A 404 -54.53 -23.34 -22.77
N ARG A 405 -55.16 -23.26 -21.60
CA ARG A 405 -55.03 -22.21 -20.56
C ARG A 405 -53.57 -22.03 -20.04
N PHE A 406 -52.60 -22.73 -20.62
CA PHE A 406 -51.16 -22.72 -20.32
C PHE A 406 -50.30 -21.86 -21.27
N ALA A 407 -50.88 -21.22 -22.29
CA ALA A 407 -50.09 -20.38 -23.22
C ALA A 407 -49.70 -18.99 -22.66
N ARG A 408 -50.19 -18.61 -21.47
CA ARG A 408 -49.88 -17.34 -20.80
C ARG A 408 -48.98 -17.48 -19.57
N THR A 409 -48.66 -18.70 -19.13
CA THR A 409 -47.72 -18.92 -18.02
C THR A 409 -46.28 -18.86 -18.52
N GLY A 410 -45.71 -17.66 -18.52
CA GLY A 410 -44.30 -17.38 -18.22
C GLY A 410 -43.22 -18.32 -18.78
N GLY A 411 -43.30 -18.71 -20.06
CA GLY A 411 -42.30 -19.59 -20.65
C GLY A 411 -40.89 -18.98 -20.55
N PHE A 412 -39.90 -19.81 -20.19
CA PHE A 412 -38.46 -19.50 -20.20
C PHE A 412 -38.03 -18.96 -21.57
N GLY A 413 -38.16 -17.65 -21.79
CA GLY A 413 -37.68 -16.96 -22.98
C GLY A 413 -36.18 -16.69 -22.90
N SER A 414 -35.62 -16.07 -23.93
CA SER A 414 -34.22 -15.62 -24.00
C SER A 414 -33.74 -14.84 -22.75
N ARG A 415 -34.64 -14.12 -22.06
CA ARG A 415 -34.35 -13.48 -20.75
C ARG A 415 -34.09 -14.50 -19.63
N GLY A 416 -34.91 -15.56 -19.54
CA GLY A 416 -34.72 -16.64 -18.58
C GLY A 416 -33.40 -17.37 -18.79
N LEU A 417 -32.99 -17.54 -20.05
CA LEU A 417 -31.68 -18.11 -20.38
C LEU A 417 -30.51 -17.23 -19.89
N VAL A 418 -30.55 -15.92 -20.14
CA VAL A 418 -29.52 -14.98 -19.64
C VAL A 418 -29.48 -15.00 -18.11
N LEU A 419 -30.64 -15.06 -17.44
CA LEU A 419 -30.73 -15.18 -15.99
C LEU A 419 -30.14 -16.50 -15.47
N VAL A 420 -30.40 -17.63 -16.15
CA VAL A 420 -29.83 -18.93 -15.78
C VAL A 420 -28.31 -18.95 -15.99
N CYS A 421 -27.80 -18.41 -17.11
CA CYS A 421 -26.36 -18.25 -17.32
C CYS A 421 -25.73 -17.34 -16.27
N GLY A 422 -26.40 -16.24 -15.92
CA GLY A 422 -25.98 -15.33 -14.85
C GLY A 422 -25.94 -16.03 -13.50
N ALA A 423 -27.00 -16.73 -13.12
CA ALA A 423 -27.07 -17.51 -11.89
C ALA A 423 -25.95 -18.56 -11.83
N LEU A 424 -25.75 -19.32 -12.90
CA LEU A 424 -24.71 -20.34 -12.99
C LEU A 424 -23.30 -19.76 -12.80
N LEU A 425 -23.00 -18.60 -13.37
CA LEU A 425 -21.71 -17.93 -13.20
C LEU A 425 -21.57 -17.27 -11.82
N LEU A 426 -22.68 -16.78 -11.24
CA LEU A 426 -22.73 -16.25 -9.87
C LEU A 426 -22.45 -17.34 -8.82
N VAL A 427 -22.75 -18.61 -9.09
CA VAL A 427 -22.37 -19.75 -8.21
C VAL A 427 -20.87 -19.79 -7.97
N TRP A 428 -20.05 -19.33 -8.92
CA TRP A 428 -18.60 -19.20 -8.71
C TRP A 428 -18.21 -17.82 -8.15
N CYS A 429 -18.77 -16.74 -8.70
CA CYS A 429 -18.35 -15.38 -8.34
C CYS A 429 -18.70 -15.01 -6.90
N ALA A 430 -19.91 -15.35 -6.43
CA ALA A 430 -20.40 -14.93 -5.11
C ALA A 430 -19.63 -15.59 -3.96
N PRO A 431 -19.35 -16.92 -3.95
CA PRO A 431 -18.51 -17.52 -2.92
C PRO A 431 -17.08 -16.97 -2.91
N MET A 432 -16.48 -16.71 -4.09
CA MET A 432 -15.15 -16.09 -4.17
C MET A 432 -15.15 -14.67 -3.59
N LEU A 433 -16.22 -13.90 -3.83
CA LEU A 433 -16.34 -12.54 -3.34
C LEU A 433 -16.58 -12.48 -1.83
N LEU A 434 -17.42 -13.36 -1.28
CA LEU A 434 -18.01 -13.19 0.07
C LEU A 434 -17.57 -14.23 1.10
N LEU A 435 -17.27 -15.47 0.70
CA LEU A 435 -17.20 -16.60 1.63
C LEU A 435 -15.81 -17.22 1.73
N LEU A 436 -15.11 -17.37 0.60
CA LEU A 436 -13.84 -18.10 0.56
C LEU A 436 -12.68 -17.21 1.03
N ASN A 437 -11.77 -17.84 1.78
CA ASN A 437 -10.52 -17.26 2.29
C ASN A 437 -10.71 -15.92 3.04
N ARG A 438 -11.80 -15.78 3.81
CA ARG A 438 -11.94 -14.64 4.72
C ARG A 438 -10.93 -14.79 5.85
N ALA A 439 -10.08 -13.79 6.03
CA ALA A 439 -9.06 -13.81 7.06
C ALA A 439 -9.68 -13.58 8.43
N ASP A 440 -10.67 -12.66 8.53
CA ASP A 440 -11.46 -12.29 9.72
C ASP A 440 -10.70 -12.52 11.05
N ASP A 441 -11.33 -13.11 12.07
CA ASP A 441 -10.69 -13.36 13.37
C ASP A 441 -9.74 -14.58 13.35
N THR A 442 -9.62 -15.27 12.20
CA THR A 442 -8.76 -16.46 12.01
C THR A 442 -7.36 -16.13 11.50
N ALA A 443 -7.10 -14.87 11.14
CA ALA A 443 -5.83 -14.43 10.58
C ALA A 443 -4.67 -14.71 11.56
N VAL A 444 -3.69 -15.49 11.13
CA VAL A 444 -2.49 -15.78 11.93
C VAL A 444 -1.53 -14.61 11.80
N VAL A 445 -1.57 -13.71 12.78
CA VAL A 445 -0.60 -12.61 12.87
C VAL A 445 0.68 -13.13 13.52
N PRO A 446 1.84 -13.06 12.84
CA PRO A 446 3.11 -13.45 13.45
C PRO A 446 3.39 -12.66 14.72
N GLN A 447 3.75 -13.34 15.81
CA GLN A 447 4.07 -12.70 17.09
C GLN A 447 5.19 -11.65 16.94
N GLN A 448 6.10 -11.87 16.00
CA GLN A 448 7.15 -10.91 15.68
C GLN A 448 6.60 -9.53 15.30
N LEU A 449 5.45 -9.43 14.63
CA LEU A 449 4.84 -8.14 14.29
C LEU A 449 4.32 -7.40 15.53
N VAL A 450 3.80 -8.13 16.52
CA VAL A 450 3.37 -7.54 17.80
C VAL A 450 4.57 -7.04 18.59
N ASN A 451 5.65 -7.84 18.62
CA ASN A 451 6.90 -7.46 19.26
C ASN A 451 7.53 -6.24 18.55
N ASP A 452 7.59 -6.23 17.22
CA ASP A 452 8.08 -5.10 16.44
C ASP A 452 7.25 -3.82 16.70
N GLN A 453 5.92 -3.92 16.72
CA GLN A 453 5.05 -2.79 17.05
C GLN A 453 5.38 -2.23 18.43
N ARG A 454 5.57 -3.09 19.44
CA ARG A 454 5.97 -2.70 20.80
C ARG A 454 7.30 -1.97 20.81
N GLU A 455 8.36 -2.58 20.25
CA GLU A 455 9.71 -2.00 20.29
C GLU A 455 9.82 -0.69 19.53
N ARG A 456 9.12 -0.58 18.39
CA ARG A 456 9.11 0.64 17.58
C ARG A 456 8.30 1.76 18.25
N THR A 457 7.23 1.41 18.98
CA THR A 457 6.48 2.38 19.80
C THR A 457 7.31 2.89 20.97
N ASP A 458 8.11 2.02 21.59
CA ASP A 458 9.04 2.42 22.64
C ASP A 458 10.17 3.30 22.12
N THR A 459 10.79 2.92 21.00
CA THR A 459 11.77 3.74 20.29
C THR A 459 11.23 5.13 19.94
N LEU A 460 9.96 5.19 19.51
CA LEU A 460 9.28 6.44 19.21
C LEU A 460 9.01 7.28 20.47
N THR A 461 8.62 6.63 21.57
CA THR A 461 8.43 7.27 22.88
C THR A 461 9.71 7.92 23.36
N ASP A 462 10.82 7.18 23.30
CA ASP A 462 12.12 7.70 23.71
C ASP A 462 12.57 8.87 22.83
N ARG A 463 12.30 8.81 21.52
CA ARG A 463 12.58 9.93 20.60
C ARG A 463 11.80 11.20 20.97
N VAL A 464 10.50 11.10 21.26
CA VAL A 464 9.71 12.27 21.68
C VAL A 464 10.22 12.83 23.01
N ARG A 465 10.46 11.95 23.99
CA ARG A 465 11.02 12.34 25.29
C ARG A 465 12.37 13.04 25.14
N ARG A 466 13.27 12.49 24.32
CA ARG A 466 14.60 13.07 24.08
C ARG A 466 14.52 14.41 23.37
N ALA A 467 13.67 14.55 22.35
CA ALA A 467 13.49 15.83 21.66
C ALA A 467 12.98 16.94 22.60
N LEU A 468 12.14 16.61 23.58
CA LEU A 468 11.71 17.57 24.61
C LEU A 468 12.84 17.91 25.59
N ASN A 469 13.61 16.91 26.02
CA ASN A 469 14.77 17.12 26.89
C ASN A 469 15.88 17.95 26.22
N GLU A 470 16.14 17.72 24.93
CA GLU A 470 17.04 18.53 24.11
C GLU A 470 16.54 19.98 24.04
N GLY A 471 15.25 20.19 23.81
CA GLY A 471 14.68 21.54 23.84
C GLY A 471 14.91 22.24 25.18
N GLN A 472 14.77 21.52 26.30
CA GLN A 472 15.12 22.10 27.60
C GLN A 472 16.61 22.44 27.73
N ALA A 473 17.51 21.61 27.17
CA ALA A 473 18.94 21.88 27.16
C ALA A 473 19.27 23.13 26.32
N ASP A 474 18.61 23.32 25.18
CA ASP A 474 18.75 24.54 24.37
C ASP A 474 18.34 25.78 25.17
N LEU A 475 17.20 25.73 25.88
CA LEU A 475 16.74 26.85 26.71
C LEU A 475 17.73 27.19 27.83
N LEU A 476 18.30 26.16 28.48
CA LEU A 476 19.36 26.36 29.48
C LEU A 476 20.62 26.97 28.86
N SER A 477 21.00 26.54 27.65
CA SER A 477 22.13 27.12 26.92
C SER A 477 21.91 28.60 26.60
N VAL A 478 20.73 28.95 26.07
CA VAL A 478 20.31 30.34 25.80
C VAL A 478 20.29 31.16 27.09
N ALA A 479 19.76 30.61 28.19
CA ALA A 479 19.75 31.31 29.48
C ALA A 479 21.16 31.63 29.99
N THR A 480 22.19 30.86 29.62
CA THR A 480 23.58 31.16 29.96
C THR A 480 24.26 32.15 29.02
N LEU A 481 23.76 32.32 27.80
CA LEU A 481 24.20 33.34 26.84
C LEU A 481 23.75 34.75 27.25
N ILE A 482 22.65 34.85 28.00
CA ILE A 482 22.08 36.11 28.44
C ILE A 482 22.71 36.50 29.80
N GLY A 483 23.59 37.50 29.77
CA GLY A 483 24.23 38.08 30.94
C GLY A 483 23.39 39.15 31.65
N SER A 484 23.91 39.68 32.76
CA SER A 484 23.32 40.81 33.48
C SER A 484 23.20 42.06 32.60
N ASP A 485 24.18 42.26 31.72
CA ASP A 485 24.35 43.49 30.93
C ASP A 485 23.86 43.34 29.48
N THR A 486 23.39 42.16 29.09
CA THR A 486 22.88 41.91 27.73
C THR A 486 21.68 42.82 27.46
N SER A 487 21.70 43.58 26.35
CA SER A 487 20.59 44.47 26.00
C SER A 487 19.38 43.69 25.46
N PRO A 488 18.15 44.26 25.49
CA PRO A 488 16.97 43.65 24.85
C PRO A 488 17.17 43.30 23.37
N ALA A 489 17.91 44.13 22.63
CA ALA A 489 18.20 43.89 21.21
C ALA A 489 19.16 42.69 21.01
N ASP A 490 20.16 42.55 21.87
CA ASP A 490 21.08 41.41 21.83
C ASP A 490 20.37 40.12 22.24
N MET A 491 19.49 40.18 23.24
CA MET A 491 18.61 39.07 23.61
C MET A 491 17.76 38.61 22.43
N HIS A 492 17.11 39.54 21.71
CA HIS A 492 16.36 39.20 20.49
C HIS A 492 17.23 38.47 19.48
N THR A 493 18.46 38.95 19.24
CA THR A 493 19.39 38.33 18.29
C THR A 493 19.74 36.90 18.68
N VAL A 494 20.00 36.64 19.97
CA VAL A 494 20.25 35.28 20.47
C VAL A 494 19.01 34.40 20.28
N LEU A 495 17.83 34.87 20.68
CA LEU A 495 16.58 34.12 20.58
C LEU A 495 16.23 33.78 19.12
N GLU A 496 16.35 34.75 18.20
CA GLU A 496 16.04 34.53 16.80
C GLU A 496 17.01 33.57 16.14
N ARG A 497 18.31 33.66 16.47
CA ARG A 497 19.30 32.68 16.02
C ARG A 497 18.95 31.27 16.50
N THR A 498 18.64 31.09 17.78
CA THR A 498 18.22 29.78 18.31
C THR A 498 16.94 29.26 17.64
N ARG A 499 15.97 30.14 17.36
CA ARG A 499 14.73 29.76 16.67
C ARG A 499 14.97 29.32 15.22
N LEU A 500 15.93 29.94 14.54
CA LEU A 500 16.31 29.57 13.17
C LEU A 500 17.14 28.28 13.12
N GLU A 501 17.98 28.05 14.14
CA GLU A 501 18.75 26.80 14.28
C GLU A 501 17.85 25.61 14.67
N HIS A 502 16.70 25.85 15.33
CA HIS A 502 15.79 24.81 15.79
C HIS A 502 14.33 25.05 15.41
N ASP A 503 13.82 24.21 14.50
CA ASP A 503 12.43 24.22 14.05
C ASP A 503 11.40 23.86 15.15
N ARG A 504 11.86 23.33 16.29
CA ARG A 504 11.00 22.90 17.42
C ARG A 504 10.26 24.04 18.12
N TYR A 505 10.70 25.29 17.99
CA TYR A 505 10.11 26.43 18.69
C TYR A 505 9.14 27.25 17.83
N GLN A 506 7.95 27.47 18.37
CA GLN A 506 6.98 28.42 17.82
C GLN A 506 7.41 29.86 18.15
N SER A 507 7.77 30.08 19.41
CA SER A 507 8.28 31.35 19.92
C SER A 507 9.29 31.13 21.05
N LEU A 508 10.27 32.01 21.14
CA LEU A 508 11.23 32.10 22.24
C LEU A 508 11.17 33.51 22.83
N TYR A 509 11.14 33.64 24.16
CA TYR A 509 11.08 34.94 24.79
C TYR A 509 11.67 34.94 26.20
N VAL A 510 12.05 36.13 26.66
CA VAL A 510 12.54 36.37 28.02
C VAL A 510 11.48 37.14 28.79
N VAL A 511 11.15 36.65 29.98
CA VAL A 511 10.35 37.38 30.96
C VAL A 511 11.23 37.88 32.08
N ASP A 512 10.96 39.09 32.53
CA ASP A 512 11.58 39.68 33.71
C ASP A 512 10.90 39.16 35.01
N PRO A 513 11.38 39.55 36.20
CA PRO A 513 10.79 39.12 37.47
C PRO A 513 9.33 39.60 37.69
N SER A 514 8.89 40.63 36.96
CA SER A 514 7.51 41.12 36.96
C SER A 514 6.59 40.29 36.06
N GLY A 515 7.15 39.40 35.23
CA GLY A 515 6.44 38.62 34.23
C GLY A 515 6.25 39.35 32.91
N LYS A 516 6.89 40.51 32.71
CA LYS A 516 6.84 41.27 31.45
C LYS A 516 7.83 40.67 30.45
N VAL A 517 7.38 40.53 29.20
CA VAL A 517 8.25 40.12 28.09
C VAL A 517 9.21 41.27 27.76
N VAL A 518 10.51 41.01 27.86
CA VAL A 518 11.58 42.00 27.60
C VAL A 518 12.27 41.78 26.26
N ALA A 519 12.25 40.56 25.73
CA ALA A 519 12.75 40.20 24.41
C ALA A 519 11.97 38.99 23.90
N HIS A 520 11.80 38.88 22.58
CA HIS A 520 10.97 37.85 21.94
C HIS A 520 11.43 37.58 20.51
N ALA A 521 11.22 36.35 20.05
CA ALA A 521 11.47 35.88 18.68
C ALA A 521 10.37 34.86 18.28
N GLY A 522 9.91 34.91 17.03
CA GLY A 522 8.86 34.02 16.49
C GLY A 522 7.43 34.58 16.62
N ASP A 523 6.45 33.69 16.81
CA ASP A 523 5.04 34.09 16.93
C ASP A 523 4.76 34.80 18.26
N THR A 524 3.71 35.61 18.34
CA THR A 524 3.32 36.30 19.59
C THR A 524 3.08 35.29 20.73
N PRO A 525 3.72 35.45 21.91
CA PRO A 525 3.53 34.53 23.04
C PRO A 525 2.06 34.42 23.44
N HIS A 526 1.57 33.20 23.65
CA HIS A 526 0.14 32.98 23.92
C HIS A 526 -0.28 33.52 25.30
N GLN A 527 0.62 33.44 26.31
CA GLN A 527 0.43 34.08 27.61
C GLN A 527 1.81 34.43 28.23
N PRO A 528 2.03 35.68 28.68
CA PRO A 528 3.17 36.01 29.53
C PRO A 528 2.93 35.39 30.91
N VAL A 529 3.58 34.25 31.17
CA VAL A 529 3.39 33.49 32.41
C VAL A 529 3.97 34.28 33.58
N SER A 530 3.11 34.81 34.46
CA SER A 530 3.56 35.37 35.75
C SER A 530 4.08 34.23 36.62
N ARG A 531 5.38 34.25 36.92
CA ARG A 531 6.12 33.26 37.72
C ARG A 531 6.03 31.83 37.17
N ALA A 532 7.11 31.40 36.53
CA ALA A 532 7.48 29.99 36.57
C ALA A 532 7.42 29.54 38.04
N LYS A 533 6.42 28.74 38.43
CA LYS A 533 6.44 28.07 39.73
C LYS A 533 7.69 27.20 39.71
N ALA A 534 8.69 27.62 40.50
CA ALA A 534 9.98 26.95 40.63
C ALA A 534 9.73 25.44 40.82
N GLY A 535 10.13 24.63 39.85
CA GLY A 535 10.03 23.17 39.95
C GLY A 535 9.80 22.42 38.64
N HIS A 536 9.13 23.01 37.64
CA HIS A 536 8.84 22.31 36.37
C HIS A 536 9.56 22.95 35.19
N SER A 537 10.48 22.19 34.59
CA SER A 537 11.24 22.60 33.41
C SER A 537 10.42 22.58 32.11
N ILE A 538 9.45 21.66 31.99
CA ILE A 538 8.54 21.58 30.83
C ILE A 538 7.11 21.30 31.32
N ARG A 539 6.09 21.90 30.70
CA ARG A 539 4.68 21.63 31.00
C ARG A 539 3.76 21.86 29.80
N VAL A 540 2.55 21.31 29.88
CA VAL A 540 1.41 21.75 29.05
C VAL A 540 0.66 22.85 29.79
N LEU A 541 0.40 23.98 29.14
CA LEU A 541 -0.26 25.13 29.75
C LEU A 541 -1.79 25.06 29.69
N ASN A 542 -2.34 24.50 28.62
CA ASN A 542 -3.78 24.34 28.44
C ASN A 542 -4.22 22.88 28.56
N HIS A 543 -5.46 22.68 28.97
CA HIS A 543 -6.11 21.36 29.06
C HIS A 543 -7.36 21.26 28.17
N SER A 544 -7.57 22.24 27.31
CA SER A 544 -8.68 22.34 26.36
C SER A 544 -8.31 23.23 25.17
N GLY A 545 -9.11 23.20 24.11
CA GLY A 545 -8.89 23.98 22.89
C GLY A 545 -8.43 23.13 21.70
N LYS A 546 -8.07 23.80 20.59
CA LYS A 546 -7.76 23.14 19.31
C LYS A 546 -6.33 22.60 19.23
N LYS A 547 -5.39 23.18 19.97
CA LYS A 547 -3.97 22.80 19.96
C LYS A 547 -3.42 22.79 21.38
N PRO A 548 -2.60 21.80 21.78
CA PRO A 548 -1.85 21.87 23.02
C PRO A 548 -0.71 22.88 22.95
N LEU A 549 -0.54 23.63 24.03
CA LEU A 549 0.52 24.61 24.25
C LEU A 549 1.52 24.03 25.22
N ILE A 550 2.70 23.67 24.71
CA ILE A 550 3.77 23.01 25.47
C ILE A 550 4.89 24.02 25.64
N VAL A 551 5.32 24.22 26.88
CA VAL A 551 6.24 25.30 27.24
C VAL A 551 7.39 24.77 28.09
N GLY A 552 8.61 25.16 27.72
CA GLY A 552 9.83 24.95 28.50
C GLY A 552 10.29 26.23 29.22
N TYR A 553 10.95 26.07 30.36
CA TYR A 553 11.43 27.17 31.21
C TYR A 553 12.90 26.99 31.58
N ALA A 554 13.69 28.04 31.43
CA ALA A 554 15.07 28.10 31.92
C ALA A 554 15.32 29.43 32.64
N GLY A 555 15.62 29.36 33.94
CA GLY A 555 15.99 30.56 34.71
C GLY A 555 17.34 31.11 34.24
N ILE A 556 17.47 32.44 34.19
CA ILE A 556 18.70 33.12 33.79
C ILE A 556 19.60 33.27 35.03
N PRO A 557 20.75 32.57 35.12
CA PRO A 557 21.55 32.55 36.35
C PRO A 557 22.08 33.94 36.76
N SER A 558 22.41 34.77 35.77
CA SER A 558 22.95 36.12 35.94
C SER A 558 21.90 37.17 36.28
N ARG A 559 20.59 36.82 36.23
CA ARG A 559 19.46 37.74 36.41
C ARG A 559 18.37 37.11 37.27
N SER A 560 18.42 37.40 38.57
CA SER A 560 17.47 36.87 39.55
C SER A 560 16.02 37.10 39.13
N GLY A 561 15.24 36.03 39.01
CA GLY A 561 13.82 36.06 38.68
C GLY A 561 13.49 36.14 37.18
N SER A 562 14.46 36.36 36.31
CA SER A 562 14.26 36.35 34.85
C SER A 562 14.32 34.93 34.28
N THR A 563 13.49 34.65 33.28
CA THR A 563 13.34 33.30 32.71
C THR A 563 13.27 33.36 31.18
N VAL A 564 14.01 32.47 30.51
CA VAL A 564 13.84 32.15 29.10
C VAL A 564 12.72 31.13 28.97
N ILE A 565 11.76 31.41 28.09
CA ILE A 565 10.60 30.58 27.83
C ILE A 565 10.59 30.20 26.35
N GLY A 566 10.36 28.93 26.07
CA GLY A 566 10.13 28.43 24.71
C GLY A 566 8.80 27.73 24.58
N GLU A 567 7.96 28.21 23.65
CA GLU A 567 6.75 27.51 23.22
C GLU A 567 7.10 26.54 22.10
N PHE A 568 6.82 25.25 22.30
CA PHE A 568 7.10 24.20 21.32
C PHE A 568 6.02 24.14 20.25
N ARG A 569 6.42 23.95 18.98
CA ARG A 569 5.49 23.67 17.88
C ARG A 569 4.87 22.29 18.05
N ILE A 570 3.54 22.21 18.06
CA ILE A 570 2.87 20.91 18.06
C ILE A 570 3.13 20.16 16.75
N GLU A 571 3.35 20.87 15.65
CA GLU A 571 3.68 20.31 14.35
C GLU A 571 5.03 19.58 14.37
N PHE A 572 6.02 20.08 15.13
CA PHE A 572 7.30 19.39 15.35
C PHE A 572 7.07 18.04 16.05
N LEU A 573 6.31 18.04 17.15
CA LEU A 573 5.97 16.80 17.86
C LEU A 573 5.20 15.82 16.98
N ASN A 574 4.18 16.29 16.25
CA ASN A 574 3.41 15.46 15.33
C ASN A 574 4.31 14.89 14.21
N ALA A 575 5.30 15.64 13.72
CA ALA A 575 6.26 15.17 12.72
C ALA A 575 7.15 14.04 13.26
N LEU A 576 7.53 14.09 14.55
CA LEU A 576 8.27 12.99 15.19
C LEU A 576 7.47 11.68 15.21
N LEU A 577 6.14 11.74 15.28
CA LEU A 577 5.25 10.57 15.35
C LEU A 577 5.01 9.90 13.99
N LYS A 578 5.36 10.56 12.88
CA LYS A 578 5.16 10.00 11.53
C LYS A 578 6.17 8.90 11.26
N ARG A 579 5.76 7.64 11.43
CA ARG A 579 6.56 6.44 11.15
C ARG A 579 5.78 5.45 10.27
N PRO A 580 6.32 5.09 9.10
CA PRO A 580 5.71 4.08 8.24
C PRO A 580 5.49 2.76 8.98
N GLY A 581 4.32 2.15 8.79
CA GLY A 581 4.01 0.82 9.36
C GLY A 581 3.87 0.75 10.87
N LEU A 582 3.62 1.88 11.57
CA LEU A 582 3.08 1.88 12.93
C LEU A 582 1.57 2.14 12.99
N GLY A 583 0.94 2.42 11.84
CA GLY A 583 -0.47 2.79 11.76
C GLY A 583 -0.77 4.17 12.36
N GLU A 584 -1.82 4.25 13.17
CA GLU A 584 -2.15 5.46 13.93
C GLU A 584 -1.29 5.54 15.18
N VAL A 585 -0.66 6.69 15.41
CA VAL A 585 0.16 6.96 16.59
C VAL A 585 -0.37 8.19 17.30
N ARG A 586 -0.53 8.09 18.62
CA ARG A 586 -1.01 9.17 19.49
C ARG A 586 -0.10 9.31 20.70
N VAL A 587 0.14 10.54 21.13
CA VAL A 587 0.73 10.84 22.45
C VAL A 587 -0.41 11.23 23.37
N VAL A 588 -0.49 10.62 24.54
CA VAL A 588 -1.51 10.93 25.55
C VAL A 588 -0.88 11.39 26.85
N ASP A 589 -1.59 12.26 27.56
CA ASP A 589 -1.21 12.66 28.93
C ASP A 589 -1.57 11.59 29.97
N ALA A 590 -1.26 11.86 31.24
CA ALA A 590 -1.54 10.97 32.36
C ALA A 590 -3.04 10.66 32.53
N ASP A 591 -3.93 11.54 32.06
CA ASP A 591 -5.39 11.37 32.07
C ASP A 591 -5.90 10.65 30.80
N GLN A 592 -4.97 10.12 29.98
CA GLN A 592 -5.23 9.44 28.71
C GLN A 592 -5.92 10.33 27.66
N ARG A 593 -5.67 11.65 27.72
CA ARG A 593 -6.14 12.63 26.73
C ARG A 593 -5.08 12.85 25.66
N VAL A 594 -5.50 12.89 24.41
CA VAL A 594 -4.61 13.02 23.25
C VAL A 594 -3.97 14.41 23.22
N ILE A 595 -2.65 14.46 23.25
CA ILE A 595 -1.83 15.67 23.07
C ILE A 595 -1.42 15.81 21.61
N GLY A 596 -0.88 14.74 21.02
CA GLY A 596 -0.34 14.76 19.66
C GLY A 596 -0.69 13.50 18.88
N GLY A 597 -0.48 13.53 17.57
CA GLY A 597 -0.71 12.37 16.70
C GLY A 597 -0.09 12.51 15.32
N ASN A 598 0.13 11.39 14.65
CA ASN A 598 0.65 11.35 13.28
C ASN A 598 -0.44 11.53 12.20
N THR A 599 -1.70 11.24 12.55
CA THR A 599 -2.91 11.42 11.73
C THR A 599 -3.86 12.45 12.40
N GLY A 600 -5.02 12.71 11.81
CA GLY A 600 -5.98 13.66 12.38
C GLY A 600 -6.43 13.27 13.79
N TYR A 601 -6.27 14.18 14.77
CA TYR A 601 -6.71 13.99 16.15
C TYR A 601 -7.45 15.21 16.70
N ARG A 602 -8.16 14.99 17.80
CA ARG A 602 -8.77 16.06 18.60
C ARG A 602 -7.97 16.20 19.89
N ALA A 603 -7.34 17.35 20.07
CA ALA A 603 -6.56 17.63 21.28
C ALA A 603 -7.44 17.52 22.53
N PHE A 604 -6.88 17.00 23.61
CA PHE A 604 -7.49 16.82 24.94
C PHE A 604 -8.70 15.87 25.01
N HIS A 605 -9.10 15.26 23.89
CA HIS A 605 -10.07 14.17 23.92
C HIS A 605 -9.43 12.88 24.43
N ARG A 606 -10.18 12.09 25.18
CA ARG A 606 -9.77 10.73 25.56
C ARG A 606 -9.55 9.87 24.32
N LEU A 607 -8.69 8.85 24.44
CA LEU A 607 -8.53 7.84 23.41
C LEU A 607 -9.89 7.26 23.00
N PRO A 608 -10.14 7.10 21.68
CA PRO A 608 -11.47 6.76 21.16
C PRO A 608 -11.94 5.37 21.61
N ASN A 609 -11.02 4.41 21.74
CA ASN A 609 -11.32 3.03 22.08
C ASN A 609 -11.01 2.73 23.55
N GLU A 610 -11.93 2.07 24.24
CA GLU A 610 -11.73 1.58 25.62
C GLU A 610 -10.55 0.62 25.73
N ARG A 611 -10.34 -0.23 24.73
CA ARG A 611 -9.23 -1.20 24.73
C ARG A 611 -7.88 -0.52 24.80
N LEU A 612 -7.70 0.57 24.05
CA LEU A 612 -6.47 1.38 24.10
C LEU A 612 -6.30 2.06 25.46
N ARG A 613 -7.39 2.53 26.07
CA ARG A 613 -7.35 3.10 27.42
C ARG A 613 -6.92 2.06 28.46
N THR A 614 -7.43 0.83 28.35
CA THR A 614 -7.02 -0.29 29.20
C THR A 614 -5.57 -0.69 28.96
N LEU A 615 -5.11 -0.71 27.70
CA LEU A 615 -3.71 -0.96 27.37
C LEU A 615 -2.80 0.09 28.01
N VAL A 616 -3.09 1.38 27.85
CA VAL A 616 -2.33 2.47 28.47
C VAL A 616 -2.34 2.36 30.00
N ALA A 617 -3.49 2.09 30.60
CA ALA A 617 -3.60 1.91 32.04
C ALA A 617 -2.73 0.75 32.53
N GLY A 618 -2.80 -0.41 31.86
CA GLY A 618 -2.00 -1.59 32.19
C GLY A 618 -0.50 -1.38 31.98
N THR A 619 -0.11 -0.70 30.89
CA THR A 619 1.29 -0.33 30.60
C THR A 619 1.87 0.60 31.67
N ASN A 620 1.06 1.52 32.20
CA ASN A 620 1.46 2.46 33.24
C ASN A 620 1.49 1.84 34.66
N GLN A 621 0.99 0.62 34.84
CA GLN A 621 1.15 -0.08 36.11
C GLN A 621 2.62 -0.46 36.31
N GLN A 622 3.14 -0.16 37.50
CA GLN A 622 4.51 -0.52 37.88
C GLN A 622 4.62 -2.03 38.10
N THR A 623 5.03 -2.75 37.06
CA THR A 623 5.42 -4.15 37.13
C THR A 623 6.95 -4.22 37.27
N GLY A 624 7.43 -4.23 38.51
CA GLY A 624 8.87 -4.14 38.82
C GLY A 624 9.31 -2.71 39.19
N ILE A 625 10.49 -2.27 38.70
CA ILE A 625 11.12 -0.99 39.09
C ILE A 625 10.50 0.22 38.35
N SER A 626 9.99 0.03 37.14
CA SER A 626 9.38 1.08 36.32
C SER A 626 8.27 0.52 35.43
N PRO A 627 7.39 1.36 34.87
CA PRO A 627 6.52 0.97 33.76
C PRO A 627 7.33 0.44 32.57
N HIS A 628 6.75 -0.48 31.78
CA HIS A 628 7.41 -1.09 30.62
C HIS A 628 6.51 -1.07 29.38
N PRO A 629 7.07 -0.94 28.17
CA PRO A 629 6.28 -0.97 26.94
C PRO A 629 5.52 -2.30 26.81
N SER A 630 4.28 -2.22 26.30
CA SER A 630 3.40 -3.37 26.11
C SER A 630 2.89 -3.42 24.67
N GLY A 631 2.71 -4.62 24.13
CA GLY A 631 2.13 -4.86 22.81
C GLY A 631 1.06 -5.96 22.90
N ILE A 632 -0.04 -5.79 22.19
CA ILE A 632 -1.18 -6.71 22.23
C ILE A 632 -1.81 -6.89 20.85
N LEU A 633 -2.35 -8.08 20.61
CA LEU A 633 -3.15 -8.41 19.43
C LEU A 633 -4.62 -8.50 19.82
N TYR A 634 -5.45 -7.60 19.29
CA TYR A 634 -6.90 -7.67 19.44
C TYR A 634 -7.52 -8.48 18.30
N ARG A 635 -8.44 -9.40 18.63
CA ARG A 635 -9.12 -10.31 17.68
C ARG A 635 -10.63 -10.35 17.94
N ASP A 636 -11.30 -9.20 17.90
CA ASP A 636 -12.72 -9.16 18.24
C ASP A 636 -13.44 -8.05 17.46
N GLY A 637 -14.69 -8.31 17.06
CA GLY A 637 -15.51 -7.44 16.21
C GLY A 637 -15.25 -7.57 14.70
N GLY A 638 -14.75 -8.72 14.23
CA GLY A 638 -14.47 -8.96 12.81
C GLY A 638 -13.27 -8.20 12.27
N SER A 639 -12.40 -7.69 13.16
CA SER A 639 -11.16 -7.03 12.76
C SER A 639 -10.02 -7.40 13.71
N VAL A 640 -8.90 -7.81 13.12
CA VAL A 640 -7.66 -8.09 13.85
C VAL A 640 -6.79 -6.84 13.83
N GLN A 641 -6.32 -6.42 15.00
CA GLN A 641 -5.54 -5.18 15.17
C GLN A 641 -4.36 -5.42 16.11
N ILE A 642 -3.21 -4.82 15.79
CA ILE A 642 -2.03 -4.81 16.66
C ILE A 642 -1.97 -3.43 17.30
N ALA A 643 -1.82 -3.39 18.63
CA ALA A 643 -1.64 -2.14 19.35
C ALA A 643 -0.45 -2.24 20.31
N ALA A 644 0.20 -1.12 20.57
CA ALA A 644 1.24 -1.01 21.58
C ALA A 644 1.13 0.30 22.34
N ALA A 645 1.61 0.30 23.58
CA ALA A 645 1.76 1.49 24.39
C ALA A 645 3.14 1.49 25.05
N ALA A 646 3.77 2.66 25.09
CA ALA A 646 5.06 2.85 25.73
C ALA A 646 5.05 4.17 26.53
N PRO A 647 5.33 4.12 27.84
CA PRO A 647 5.29 5.29 28.70
C PRO A 647 6.63 6.04 28.66
N PHE A 648 6.60 7.32 29.03
CA PHE A 648 7.83 8.11 29.19
C PHE A 648 8.66 7.55 30.34
N VAL A 649 9.60 6.68 30.00
CA VAL A 649 10.59 6.09 30.91
C VAL A 649 11.93 6.79 30.74
N GLY A 650 12.71 6.84 31.82
CA GLY A 650 14.01 7.53 31.84
C GLY A 650 13.99 8.90 32.53
N GLY A 651 15.14 9.57 32.53
CA GLY A 651 15.35 10.86 33.22
C GLY A 651 15.04 12.10 32.36
N GLY A 652 15.35 13.27 32.92
CA GLY A 652 15.22 14.57 32.26
C GLY A 652 13.89 15.30 32.53
N ALA A 653 13.79 16.51 32.01
CA ALA A 653 12.66 17.42 32.21
C ALA A 653 11.31 16.85 31.74
N ALA A 654 11.32 16.14 30.61
CA ALA A 654 10.12 15.56 30.00
C ALA A 654 9.47 14.44 30.84
N LYS A 655 10.21 13.81 31.77
CA LYS A 655 9.69 12.75 32.65
C LYS A 655 8.45 13.21 33.44
N THR A 656 8.44 14.48 33.85
CA THR A 656 7.37 15.07 34.66
C THR A 656 6.02 15.15 33.93
N LEU A 657 6.01 15.02 32.60
CA LEU A 657 4.79 15.08 31.79
C LEU A 657 3.91 13.84 31.94
N GLY A 658 4.49 12.69 32.33
CA GLY A 658 3.75 11.43 32.49
C GLY A 658 3.07 10.96 31.20
N TRP A 659 3.64 11.29 30.04
CA TRP A 659 3.05 10.95 28.74
C TRP A 659 3.25 9.49 28.37
N THR A 660 2.35 8.97 27.53
CA THR A 660 2.43 7.64 26.93
C THR A 660 2.23 7.77 25.42
N VAL A 661 3.06 7.10 24.62
CA VAL A 661 2.81 6.95 23.18
C VAL A 661 2.06 5.65 22.95
N VAL A 662 1.01 5.72 22.14
CA VAL A 662 0.18 4.59 21.76
C VAL A 662 0.21 4.48 20.25
N SER A 663 0.38 3.26 19.74
CA SER A 663 0.27 2.95 18.33
C SER A 663 -0.78 1.87 18.11
N GLU A 664 -1.51 1.96 17.00
CA GLU A 664 -2.45 0.92 16.57
C GLU A 664 -2.43 0.76 15.05
N GLN A 665 -2.47 -0.49 14.59
CA GLN A 665 -2.51 -0.81 13.17
C GLN A 665 -3.43 -1.99 12.89
N PRO A 666 -4.35 -1.89 11.92
CA PRO A 666 -5.16 -3.02 11.52
C PRO A 666 -4.34 -4.06 10.75
N ALA A 667 -4.53 -5.33 11.06
CA ALA A 667 -3.77 -6.43 10.46
C ALA A 667 -4.02 -6.58 8.94
N HIS A 668 -5.18 -6.17 8.44
CA HIS A 668 -5.46 -6.19 6.99
C HIS A 668 -4.61 -5.20 6.19
N SER A 669 -4.02 -4.19 6.84
CA SER A 669 -3.07 -3.28 6.21
C SER A 669 -1.65 -3.86 6.09
N LEU A 670 -1.39 -4.97 6.79
CA LEU A 670 -0.12 -5.67 6.78
C LEU A 670 -0.10 -6.69 5.64
N ALA A 671 1.07 -6.89 5.04
CA ALA A 671 1.28 -7.89 4.00
C ALA A 671 1.36 -9.33 4.58
N ILE A 672 0.29 -9.73 5.27
CA ILE A 672 0.10 -11.04 5.89
C ILE A 672 -0.50 -12.00 4.85
N PRO A 673 -0.05 -13.27 4.78
CA PRO A 673 -0.49 -14.20 3.74
C PRO A 673 -2.01 -14.42 3.65
N GLU A 674 -2.70 -14.47 4.79
CA GLU A 674 -4.14 -14.68 4.92
C GLU A 674 -4.93 -13.54 4.24
N TYR A 675 -4.62 -12.29 4.58
CA TYR A 675 -5.23 -11.12 3.95
C TYR A 675 -4.87 -10.99 2.47
N ARG A 676 -3.66 -11.39 2.07
CA ARG A 676 -3.27 -11.45 0.65
C ARG A 676 -4.12 -12.46 -0.12
N ARG A 677 -4.37 -13.64 0.44
CA ARG A 677 -5.25 -14.66 -0.16
C ARG A 677 -6.70 -14.16 -0.23
N GLN A 678 -7.20 -13.50 0.81
CA GLN A 678 -8.52 -12.86 0.79
C GLN A 678 -8.62 -11.87 -0.37
N ASN A 679 -7.68 -10.92 -0.47
CA ASN A 679 -7.70 -9.88 -1.50
C ASN A 679 -7.61 -10.45 -2.92
N LEU A 680 -6.79 -11.47 -3.14
CA LEU A 680 -6.71 -12.16 -4.43
C LEU A 680 -8.00 -12.92 -4.78
N THR A 681 -8.65 -13.54 -3.79
CA THR A 681 -9.92 -14.25 -3.98
C THR A 681 -11.06 -13.27 -4.28
N VAL A 682 -11.13 -12.15 -3.55
CA VAL A 682 -12.08 -11.06 -3.79
C VAL A 682 -11.87 -10.45 -5.17
N LEU A 683 -10.62 -10.18 -5.56
CA LEU A 683 -10.29 -9.67 -6.89
C LEU A 683 -10.73 -10.65 -7.99
N GLY A 684 -10.50 -11.95 -7.79
CA GLY A 684 -10.99 -12.99 -8.71
C GLY A 684 -12.52 -12.98 -8.83
N GLY A 685 -13.24 -12.86 -7.71
CA GLY A 685 -14.70 -12.72 -7.70
C GLY A 685 -15.20 -11.45 -8.39
N LEU A 686 -14.54 -10.31 -8.17
CA LEU A 686 -14.86 -9.02 -8.82
C LEU A 686 -14.61 -9.08 -10.34
N LEU A 687 -13.48 -9.62 -10.77
CA LEU A 687 -13.16 -9.81 -12.18
C LEU A 687 -14.15 -10.77 -12.84
N GLY A 688 -14.53 -11.85 -12.16
CA GLY A 688 -15.58 -12.76 -12.60
C GLY A 688 -16.91 -12.04 -12.78
N MET A 689 -17.35 -11.29 -11.77
CA MET A 689 -18.60 -10.55 -11.82
C MET A 689 -18.62 -9.50 -12.94
N ALA A 690 -17.51 -8.77 -13.13
CA ALA A 690 -17.37 -7.82 -14.21
C ALA A 690 -17.43 -8.49 -15.59
N ALA A 691 -16.75 -9.62 -15.79
CA ALA A 691 -16.80 -10.39 -17.03
C ALA A 691 -18.22 -10.92 -17.31
N VAL A 692 -18.91 -11.45 -16.29
CA VAL A 692 -20.30 -11.91 -16.38
C VAL A 692 -21.22 -10.77 -16.82
N ALA A 693 -21.15 -9.62 -16.14
CA ALA A 693 -21.98 -8.47 -16.46
C ALA A 693 -21.73 -7.95 -17.88
N ALA A 694 -20.46 -7.82 -18.28
CA ALA A 694 -20.09 -7.36 -19.62
C ALA A 694 -20.56 -8.34 -20.72
N CYS A 695 -20.32 -9.64 -20.56
CA CYS A 695 -20.68 -10.63 -21.58
C CYS A 695 -22.19 -10.85 -21.68
N LEU A 696 -22.90 -10.93 -20.55
CA LEU A 696 -24.35 -11.10 -20.56
C LEU A 696 -25.05 -9.82 -21.04
N GLY A 697 -24.54 -8.64 -20.67
CA GLY A 697 -25.00 -7.36 -21.21
C GLY A 697 -24.80 -7.28 -22.72
N TRP A 698 -23.63 -7.68 -23.22
CA TRP A 698 -23.34 -7.74 -24.65
C TRP A 698 -24.25 -8.72 -25.39
N LEU A 699 -24.42 -9.94 -24.86
CA LEU A 699 -25.33 -10.95 -25.41
C LEU A 699 -26.78 -10.44 -25.43
N HIS A 700 -27.19 -9.70 -24.40
CA HIS A 700 -28.52 -9.10 -24.33
C HIS A 700 -28.75 -8.09 -25.46
N ILE A 701 -27.77 -7.23 -25.71
CA ILE A 701 -27.85 -6.18 -26.74
C ILE A 701 -27.76 -6.74 -28.16
N VAL A 702 -26.83 -7.66 -28.42
CA VAL A 702 -26.53 -8.15 -29.78
C VAL A 702 -27.43 -9.31 -30.19
N VAL A 703 -27.88 -10.14 -29.26
CA VAL A 703 -28.60 -11.39 -29.60
C VAL A 703 -30.04 -11.36 -29.13
N VAL A 704 -30.28 -11.11 -27.84
CA VAL A 704 -31.62 -11.21 -27.26
C VAL A 704 -32.56 -10.14 -27.80
N ARG A 705 -32.10 -8.89 -27.84
CA ARG A 705 -32.93 -7.76 -28.31
C ARG A 705 -33.27 -7.87 -29.81
N PRO A 706 -32.33 -8.17 -30.73
CA PRO A 706 -32.65 -8.34 -32.15
C PRO A 706 -33.50 -9.58 -32.42
N LEU A 707 -33.26 -10.69 -31.72
CA LEU A 707 -34.05 -11.92 -31.89
C LEU A 707 -35.52 -11.72 -31.53
N ARG A 708 -35.79 -10.91 -30.50
CA ARG A 708 -37.16 -10.52 -30.12
C ARG A 708 -37.84 -9.68 -31.18
N ALA A 709 -37.16 -8.63 -31.64
CA ALA A 709 -37.69 -7.79 -32.72
C ALA A 709 -37.99 -8.61 -33.98
N LEU A 710 -37.12 -9.57 -34.33
CA LEU A 710 -37.35 -10.49 -35.44
C LEU A 710 -38.56 -11.40 -35.21
N ALA A 711 -38.74 -11.93 -34.01
CA ALA A 711 -39.90 -12.76 -33.68
C ALA A 711 -41.22 -11.99 -33.82
N ASP A 712 -41.25 -10.75 -33.35
CA ASP A 712 -42.43 -9.88 -33.45
C ASP A 712 -42.74 -9.53 -34.92
N GLN A 713 -41.70 -9.25 -35.73
CA GLN A 713 -41.83 -9.00 -37.17
C GLN A 713 -42.30 -10.24 -37.95
N ALA A 714 -41.76 -11.42 -37.63
CA ALA A 714 -42.16 -12.68 -38.28
C ALA A 714 -43.62 -13.02 -37.98
N GLU A 715 -44.07 -12.81 -36.73
CA GLU A 715 -45.47 -13.02 -36.35
C GLU A 715 -46.41 -12.01 -37.01
N ALA A 716 -46.04 -10.74 -37.11
CA ALA A 716 -46.81 -9.72 -37.82
C ALA A 716 -46.97 -10.05 -39.32
N LEU A 717 -45.88 -10.46 -39.97
CA LEU A 717 -45.89 -10.89 -41.38
C LEU A 717 -46.77 -12.13 -41.57
N ALA A 718 -46.64 -13.13 -40.71
CA ALA A 718 -47.51 -14.32 -40.74
C ALA A 718 -48.98 -13.99 -40.44
N GLY A 719 -49.25 -12.95 -39.65
CA GLY A 719 -50.57 -12.39 -39.38
C GLY A 719 -51.16 -11.57 -40.54
N GLY A 720 -50.42 -11.40 -41.65
CA GLY A 720 -50.89 -10.74 -42.86
C GLY A 720 -50.45 -9.28 -43.02
N ASP A 721 -49.59 -8.75 -42.14
CA ASP A 721 -48.95 -7.45 -42.36
C ASP A 721 -47.96 -7.54 -43.53
N ARG A 722 -48.41 -7.04 -44.69
CA ARG A 722 -47.64 -6.99 -45.93
C ARG A 722 -47.11 -5.59 -46.24
N ARG A 723 -47.49 -4.58 -45.46
CA ARG A 723 -47.13 -3.17 -45.72
C ARG A 723 -45.77 -2.83 -45.14
N THR A 724 -45.41 -3.45 -44.03
CA THR A 724 -44.12 -3.23 -43.37
C THR A 724 -42.99 -3.93 -44.14
N VAL A 725 -42.03 -3.15 -44.63
CA VAL A 725 -40.82 -3.69 -45.28
C VAL A 725 -39.83 -4.14 -44.21
N LEU A 726 -39.33 -5.37 -44.34
CA LEU A 726 -38.37 -5.94 -43.39
C LEU A 726 -36.93 -5.67 -43.86
N TYR A 727 -36.29 -4.64 -43.28
CA TYR A 727 -34.90 -4.29 -43.61
C TYR A 727 -33.91 -5.11 -42.76
N PRO A 728 -32.99 -5.89 -43.36
CA PRO A 728 -31.90 -6.54 -42.64
C PRO A 728 -30.91 -5.48 -42.11
N ARG A 729 -31.02 -5.14 -40.82
CA ARG A 729 -30.11 -4.18 -40.14
C ARG A 729 -28.83 -4.82 -39.63
N HIS A 730 -28.80 -6.14 -39.48
CA HIS A 730 -27.70 -6.90 -38.89
C HIS A 730 -27.05 -7.79 -39.95
N HIS A 731 -25.74 -7.99 -39.88
CA HIS A 731 -24.98 -8.85 -40.80
C HIS A 731 -24.73 -10.26 -40.23
N ASP A 732 -25.67 -10.74 -39.42
CA ASP A 732 -25.63 -12.00 -38.67
C ASP A 732 -26.73 -12.99 -39.10
N GLU A 733 -26.88 -14.10 -38.37
CA GLU A 733 -27.95 -15.08 -38.60
C GLU A 733 -29.35 -14.46 -38.49
N VAL A 734 -29.54 -13.46 -37.62
CA VAL A 734 -30.82 -12.75 -37.44
C VAL A 734 -31.14 -11.95 -38.71
N GLY A 735 -30.21 -11.17 -39.23
CA GLY A 735 -30.39 -10.42 -40.47
C GLY A 735 -30.58 -11.31 -41.71
N ALA A 736 -29.94 -12.48 -41.73
CA ALA A 736 -30.12 -13.46 -42.80
C ALA A 736 -31.54 -14.07 -42.80
N VAL A 737 -32.12 -14.32 -41.61
CA VAL A 737 -33.52 -14.73 -41.47
C VAL A 737 -34.46 -13.58 -41.86
N THR A 738 -34.21 -12.34 -41.41
CA THR A 738 -34.99 -11.16 -41.82
C THR A 738 -35.05 -11.00 -43.34
N ARG A 739 -33.91 -11.17 -44.02
CA ARG A 739 -33.84 -11.10 -45.48
C ARG A 739 -34.67 -12.21 -46.14
N SER A 740 -34.64 -13.41 -45.58
CA SER A 740 -35.42 -14.54 -46.09
C SER A 740 -36.93 -14.28 -45.91
N LEU A 741 -37.35 -13.70 -44.79
CA LEU A 741 -38.73 -13.29 -44.54
C LEU A 741 -39.20 -12.20 -45.51
N GLU A 742 -38.35 -11.22 -45.83
CA GLU A 742 -38.66 -10.18 -46.83
C GLU A 742 -38.85 -10.78 -48.23
N LEU A 743 -38.02 -11.76 -48.62
CA LEU A 743 -38.20 -12.48 -49.88
C LEU A 743 -39.52 -13.26 -49.91
N VAL A 744 -39.90 -13.89 -48.79
CA VAL A 744 -41.21 -14.55 -48.65
C VAL A 744 -42.36 -13.54 -48.75
N ARG A 745 -42.25 -12.36 -48.10
CA ARG A 745 -43.24 -11.28 -48.21
C ARG A 745 -43.46 -10.85 -49.67
N GLN A 746 -42.40 -10.77 -50.46
CA GLN A 746 -42.46 -10.39 -51.88
C GLN A 746 -43.04 -11.49 -52.79
N GLN A 747 -42.97 -12.76 -52.38
CA GLN A 747 -43.51 -13.90 -53.15
C GLN A 747 -45.02 -14.09 -52.95
N LEU A 748 -45.55 -13.75 -51.78
CA LEU A 748 -46.98 -13.91 -51.45
C LEU A 748 -47.98 -13.17 -52.39
N PRO A 749 -47.69 -11.97 -52.94
CA PRO A 749 -48.58 -11.29 -53.90
C PRO A 749 -48.57 -11.86 -55.33
N ALA A 750 -47.61 -12.72 -55.69
CA ALA A 750 -47.40 -13.15 -57.08
C ALA A 750 -48.30 -14.34 -57.53
N GLN A 751 -49.04 -14.95 -56.60
CA GLN A 751 -49.80 -16.18 -56.85
C GLN A 751 -51.22 -16.00 -57.43
N PRO A 752 -51.99 -14.92 -57.18
CA PRO A 752 -53.33 -14.78 -57.78
C PRO A 752 -53.31 -14.60 -59.31
N LYS A 753 -52.15 -14.29 -59.90
CA LYS A 753 -52.04 -13.94 -61.34
C LYS A 753 -51.67 -15.11 -62.24
N ARG A 754 -51.44 -16.31 -61.68
CA ARG A 754 -51.06 -17.52 -62.44
C ARG A 754 -52.24 -18.43 -62.80
N ASP A 755 -53.42 -18.22 -62.20
CA ASP A 755 -54.63 -19.02 -62.46
C ASP A 755 -55.66 -18.33 -63.38
N THR A 756 -55.32 -17.17 -63.97
CA THR A 756 -56.16 -16.51 -64.98
C THR A 756 -55.45 -16.47 -66.33
N ALA A 757 -55.40 -17.61 -67.00
CA ALA A 757 -55.21 -17.69 -68.46
C ALA A 757 -56.54 -18.19 -69.08
N PRO A 758 -57.12 -17.53 -70.10
CA PRO A 758 -58.47 -17.85 -70.56
C PRO A 758 -58.54 -19.15 -71.35
N THR A 759 -59.55 -19.95 -71.00
CA THR A 759 -60.09 -21.09 -71.73
C THR A 759 -60.65 -20.64 -73.10
N ALA A 760 -60.23 -21.27 -74.19
CA ALA A 760 -60.88 -21.11 -75.50
C ALA A 760 -62.19 -21.94 -75.56
N PRO A 761 -63.24 -21.46 -76.25
CA PRO A 761 -64.59 -22.02 -76.13
C PRO A 761 -64.80 -23.28 -76.96
N SER A 762 -65.57 -24.21 -76.39
CA SER A 762 -66.18 -25.37 -77.05
C SER A 762 -67.62 -25.05 -77.47
N ALA A 763 -68.04 -25.57 -78.63
CA ALA A 763 -69.43 -25.86 -79.00
C ALA A 763 -69.46 -26.71 -80.30
N PRO A 764 -70.51 -27.50 -80.57
CA PRO A 764 -71.28 -28.39 -79.69
C PRO A 764 -71.43 -29.82 -80.28
N ALA A 765 -72.19 -30.68 -79.60
CA ALA A 765 -72.13 -32.14 -79.66
C ALA A 765 -73.12 -32.89 -80.62
N ALA A 766 -72.69 -34.12 -80.97
CA ALA A 766 -73.43 -35.40 -81.14
C ALA A 766 -74.27 -35.67 -82.42
N PRO A 767 -74.56 -36.94 -82.82
CA PRO A 767 -74.50 -38.17 -82.01
C PRO A 767 -73.90 -39.45 -82.67
N ALA A 768 -73.99 -40.55 -81.91
CA ALA A 768 -73.41 -41.89 -82.01
C ALA A 768 -73.76 -42.76 -83.23
N THR A 769 -72.94 -43.80 -83.48
CA THR A 769 -73.37 -45.18 -83.80
C THR A 769 -72.20 -46.18 -83.80
N HIS A 770 -72.40 -47.32 -83.10
CA HIS A 770 -72.03 -48.73 -83.37
C HIS A 770 -70.61 -49.09 -83.88
N ALA A 771 -69.89 -49.98 -83.16
CA ALA A 771 -69.70 -51.43 -83.46
C ALA A 771 -69.16 -51.67 -84.88
N GLU A 772 -68.01 -52.31 -85.11
CA GLU A 772 -67.73 -53.73 -84.86
C GLU A 772 -66.24 -54.04 -85.17
N ARG A 773 -65.74 -55.17 -84.65
CA ARG A 773 -64.41 -55.73 -84.94
C ARG A 773 -64.35 -56.32 -86.36
N THR A 774 -63.21 -56.14 -87.02
CA THR A 774 -62.33 -57.24 -87.49
C THR A 774 -60.90 -56.73 -87.57
#